data_AF-A0A8I1PLV6-F1
#
_entry.id   AF-A0A8I1PLV6-F1
#
_cell.length_a   1.000
_cell.length_b   1.000
_cell.length_c   1.000
_cell.angle_alpha   90.00
_cell.angle_beta   90.00
_cell.angle_gamma   90.00
#
_symmetry.space_group_name_H-M   'P 1'
#
loop_
_entity.id
_entity.type
_entity.pdbx_description
1 polymer ?
#
loop_
_entity_poly.entity_id
_entity_poly.type
_entity_poly.pdbx_seq_one_letter_code
_entity_poly.pdbx_strand_id
1 'polypeptide(L)'
;MPDYIPSRKENTVEDLFKREGIGFIRTISADAFLAEQLINELKQRGVNILSEEEDDKSCKPTIALISEWDTIYGRTLPRIFAAVAKNMKRNSEKPITDGLDADINKLRRDEWPKRIVRYSYLAGLDGELPPKKDSDEAIKTKDKKSAGSKDPTVRQAMEKAAEGRDQLDYLQRMVVDLKMMEDGFNNDAEDCDHNPKSFYNKLLEKKRGFKAIGVLGNDVYDKLLILQALKKEFPQAIFFTIDLDARLLHPQKREWTRNLIVASNFGLQLHPNLQSTIPPFRDNSQTALFYSVFQALGHLKRIETPVEKATHLELAGSWPDCSTPSDGCFSAKTKPKLYEIGRDTAVDISPDLPSSKEFKSIHTVRPDVNEEGVRPPVGVETIIWAFIALISLVFCLIFISDGVKKFIMQNRLENPLKNPLKNPFTSDVYVVLAILVMLVGLELWARRSDGAKGEPLVLTQGVSVWPAIAIQVLAIGLCICFYLHSRHLLNEHDKKLSDKFGLPSRAETTTRANQADSRTIPAYCKYFWNRCFSIPRWHETEDETHADKKPAPSRPSKTQRQARDETDITELWKEYRERRGLGYSLFRILPQLFFFSLFVVVLYLKIGFPLAPCRGDVCFQIYWGTALLSWLFMLLLLLYVIDTTRLCRRFINILCEKKFPWPENAKIKNEFRYPAVDTKYLNELCCIDLIAKLTAVVSKLLFFPFIILFLLVAARHSYIDNFDWPIWLAVIYGFIAAYAVGVVIALRVTAEKARRGAIEQLEGRLDATSPHRFSWPSRDERKRQIEEVIQTIRNNHEGAFQPFYQYPILGALAVPAGGTGILYLIDYLVQSV
;
A
#
# COMPACT_ATOMS: atom_id res chain seq x y z
N MET A 1 50.12 -48.43 -30.60
CA MET A 1 48.94 -47.96 -29.84
C MET A 1 47.77 -47.97 -30.81
N PRO A 2 46.73 -48.79 -30.60
CA PRO A 2 45.57 -48.78 -31.47
C PRO A 2 44.66 -47.60 -31.11
N ASP A 3 44.18 -46.92 -32.15
CA ASP A 3 43.25 -45.80 -32.09
C ASP A 3 41.95 -46.18 -31.37
N TYR A 4 41.73 -45.57 -30.21
CA TYR A 4 40.46 -45.66 -29.47
C TYR A 4 39.50 -44.62 -30.02
N ILE A 5 38.59 -45.05 -30.90
CA ILE A 5 37.40 -44.26 -31.26
C ILE A 5 36.35 -44.56 -30.18
N PRO A 6 35.97 -43.61 -29.31
CA PRO A 6 34.98 -43.85 -28.28
C PRO A 6 33.64 -44.22 -28.90
N SER A 7 33.02 -45.26 -28.36
CA SER A 7 31.72 -45.75 -28.81
C SER A 7 30.63 -44.74 -28.45
N ARG A 8 29.63 -44.60 -29.32
CA ARG A 8 28.51 -43.62 -29.25
C ARG A 8 27.57 -43.76 -28.02
N LYS A 9 27.95 -44.57 -27.02
CA LYS A 9 27.25 -44.78 -25.73
C LYS A 9 27.98 -44.14 -24.53
N GLU A 10 29.16 -43.56 -24.72
CA GLU A 10 29.95 -42.93 -23.66
C GLU A 10 29.55 -41.45 -23.51
N ASN A 11 28.48 -41.15 -22.76
CA ASN A 11 27.85 -39.82 -22.80
C ASN A 11 28.13 -38.90 -21.60
N THR A 12 28.70 -39.38 -20.48
CA THR A 12 28.93 -38.53 -19.29
C THR A 12 30.30 -38.71 -18.64
N VAL A 13 30.78 -37.67 -17.93
CA VAL A 13 32.06 -37.68 -17.20
C VAL A 13 32.04 -38.72 -16.08
N GLU A 14 30.87 -38.90 -15.45
CA GLU A 14 30.62 -39.94 -14.45
C GLU A 14 30.90 -41.35 -15.02
N ASP A 15 30.47 -41.63 -16.25
CA ASP A 15 30.66 -42.94 -16.88
C ASP A 15 32.13 -43.21 -17.22
N LEU A 16 32.86 -42.16 -17.64
CA LEU A 16 34.30 -42.24 -17.88
C LEU A 16 35.06 -42.57 -16.59
N PHE A 17 34.74 -41.92 -15.47
CA PHE A 17 35.38 -42.20 -14.18
C PHE A 17 35.01 -43.58 -13.64
N LYS A 18 33.76 -44.00 -13.75
CA LYS A 18 33.31 -45.33 -13.32
C LYS A 18 34.07 -46.45 -14.04
N ARG A 19 34.37 -46.28 -15.33
CA ARG A 19 35.14 -47.26 -16.12
C ARG A 19 36.53 -47.51 -15.53
N GLU A 20 37.18 -46.45 -15.05
CA GLU A 20 38.51 -46.51 -14.45
C GLU A 20 38.46 -46.88 -12.95
N GLY A 21 37.29 -47.31 -12.44
CA GLY A 21 37.11 -47.64 -11.02
C GLY A 21 37.14 -46.43 -10.09
N ILE A 22 37.04 -45.21 -10.63
CA ILE A 22 37.06 -43.97 -9.86
C ILE A 22 35.63 -43.59 -9.49
N GLY A 23 35.34 -43.55 -8.18
CA GLY A 23 34.08 -43.04 -7.65
C GLY A 23 34.01 -41.52 -7.78
N PHE A 24 33.30 -41.02 -8.79
CA PHE A 24 33.06 -39.59 -8.96
C PHE A 24 31.75 -39.17 -8.26
N ILE A 25 31.85 -38.24 -7.31
CA ILE A 25 30.70 -37.68 -6.58
C ILE A 25 30.64 -36.19 -6.86
N ARG A 26 29.52 -35.75 -7.45
CA ARG A 26 29.22 -34.34 -7.66
C ARG A 26 28.35 -33.82 -6.51
N THR A 27 28.81 -32.77 -5.83
CA THR A 27 28.13 -32.16 -4.66
C THR A 27 27.18 -31.01 -5.03
N ILE A 28 27.37 -30.42 -6.21
CA ILE A 28 26.52 -29.38 -6.80
C ILE A 28 25.55 -29.96 -7.82
N SER A 29 24.36 -29.39 -7.95
CA SER A 29 23.40 -29.81 -8.97
C SER A 29 23.81 -29.36 -10.38
N ALA A 30 23.14 -29.87 -11.41
CA ALA A 30 23.30 -29.39 -12.78
C ALA A 30 22.59 -28.04 -12.99
N ASP A 31 23.13 -27.18 -13.86
CA ASP A 31 22.58 -25.84 -14.12
C ASP A 31 21.12 -25.87 -14.64
N ALA A 32 20.69 -27.00 -15.21
CA ALA A 32 19.30 -27.21 -15.61
C ALA A 32 18.32 -27.08 -14.43
N PHE A 33 18.71 -27.51 -13.22
CA PHE A 33 17.89 -27.37 -12.02
C PHE A 33 17.87 -25.92 -11.51
N LEU A 34 18.98 -25.18 -11.64
CA LEU A 34 18.99 -23.73 -11.34
C LEU A 34 18.03 -22.98 -12.27
N ALA A 35 18.09 -23.28 -13.57
CA ALA A 35 17.18 -22.71 -14.55
C ALA A 35 15.72 -23.07 -14.26
N GLU A 36 15.43 -24.33 -13.90
CA GLU A 36 14.08 -24.77 -13.53
C GLU A 36 13.51 -23.94 -12.36
N GLN A 37 14.29 -23.74 -11.31
CA GLN A 37 13.87 -22.93 -10.15
C GLN A 37 13.57 -21.48 -10.56
N LEU A 38 14.44 -20.85 -11.36
CA LEU A 38 14.20 -19.50 -11.88
C LEU A 38 12.92 -19.42 -12.72
N ILE A 39 12.69 -20.39 -13.60
CA ILE A 39 11.52 -20.41 -14.49
C ILE A 39 10.23 -20.59 -13.67
N ASN A 40 10.24 -21.48 -12.68
CA ASN A 40 9.12 -21.68 -11.77
C ASN A 40 8.81 -20.41 -10.96
N GLU A 41 9.82 -19.73 -10.44
CA GLU A 41 9.65 -18.46 -9.71
C GLU A 41 9.11 -17.35 -10.61
N LEU A 42 9.61 -17.22 -11.83
CA LEU A 42 9.10 -16.26 -12.81
C LEU A 42 7.61 -16.53 -13.13
N LYS A 43 7.22 -17.80 -13.26
CA LYS A 43 5.83 -18.20 -13.45
C LYS A 43 4.95 -17.81 -12.25
N GLN A 44 5.43 -18.00 -11.03
CA GLN A 44 4.70 -17.59 -9.80
C GLN A 44 4.48 -16.07 -9.70
N ARG A 45 5.32 -15.28 -10.36
CA ARG A 45 5.19 -13.81 -10.46
C ARG A 45 4.46 -13.36 -11.73
N GLY A 46 3.82 -14.29 -12.46
CA GLY A 46 3.02 -14.00 -13.64
C GLY A 46 3.84 -13.68 -14.91
N VAL A 47 5.08 -14.18 -14.99
CA VAL A 47 5.94 -14.08 -16.18
C VAL A 47 6.01 -15.44 -16.89
N ASN A 48 5.20 -15.59 -17.94
CA ASN A 48 5.23 -16.78 -18.80
C ASN A 48 6.26 -16.60 -19.92
N ILE A 49 7.30 -17.44 -19.91
CA ILE A 49 8.43 -17.41 -20.85
C ILE A 49 8.00 -17.81 -22.27
N LEU A 50 7.13 -18.81 -22.38
CA LEU A 50 6.61 -19.33 -23.63
C LEU A 50 5.06 -19.24 -23.61
N SER A 51 4.44 -18.79 -24.69
CA SER A 51 2.98 -18.80 -24.87
C SER A 51 2.44 -20.20 -25.15
N GLU A 52 1.15 -20.42 -24.89
CA GLU A 52 0.44 -21.66 -25.27
C GLU A 52 0.51 -21.88 -26.79
N GLU A 53 0.37 -20.81 -27.58
CA GLU A 53 0.45 -20.83 -29.04
C GLU A 53 1.90 -20.54 -29.49
N GLU A 54 2.51 -21.53 -30.15
CA GLU A 54 3.92 -21.52 -30.56
C GLU A 54 4.13 -20.86 -31.94
N ASP A 55 3.04 -20.65 -32.68
CA ASP A 55 3.04 -20.19 -34.08
C ASP A 55 2.59 -18.74 -34.29
N ASP A 56 2.31 -17.99 -33.22
CA ASP A 56 1.88 -16.61 -33.40
C ASP A 56 3.09 -15.74 -33.75
N LYS A 57 3.20 -15.38 -35.05
CA LYS A 57 4.29 -14.57 -35.62
C LYS A 57 4.42 -13.19 -34.97
N SER A 58 3.47 -12.81 -34.10
CA SER A 58 3.27 -11.50 -33.48
C SER A 58 3.66 -11.41 -31.98
N CYS A 59 4.29 -12.42 -31.38
CA CYS A 59 4.57 -12.38 -29.93
C CYS A 59 5.84 -11.58 -29.54
N LYS A 60 5.65 -10.45 -28.82
CA LYS A 60 6.70 -9.56 -28.30
C LYS A 60 7.68 -10.27 -27.34
N PRO A 61 8.99 -9.93 -27.39
CA PRO A 61 9.94 -10.47 -26.43
C PRO A 61 9.61 -10.02 -25.02
N THR A 62 9.69 -10.97 -24.10
CA THR A 62 9.24 -10.84 -22.72
C THR A 62 10.43 -10.84 -21.76
N ILE A 63 11.57 -11.43 -22.18
CA ILE A 63 12.74 -11.67 -21.32
C ILE A 63 14.02 -11.32 -22.07
N ALA A 64 14.94 -10.64 -21.39
CA ALA A 64 16.31 -10.44 -21.84
C ALA A 64 17.28 -11.30 -21.01
N LEU A 65 18.21 -12.00 -21.66
CA LEU A 65 19.28 -12.75 -21.02
C LEU A 65 20.62 -12.12 -21.39
N ILE A 66 21.40 -11.72 -20.39
CA ILE A 66 22.68 -11.04 -20.53
C ILE A 66 23.76 -11.95 -19.95
N SER A 67 24.73 -12.38 -20.75
CA SER A 67 25.76 -13.34 -20.29
C SER A 67 27.14 -13.08 -20.89
N GLU A 68 28.17 -13.66 -20.28
CA GLU A 68 29.53 -13.59 -20.82
C GLU A 68 29.62 -14.33 -22.16
N TRP A 69 30.33 -13.75 -23.13
CA TRP A 69 30.53 -14.32 -24.46
C TRP A 69 31.76 -15.22 -24.54
N ASP A 70 32.83 -14.85 -23.83
CA ASP A 70 34.16 -15.44 -23.90
C ASP A 70 34.30 -16.68 -23.00
N THR A 71 33.45 -16.83 -21.98
CA THR A 71 33.45 -18.02 -21.11
C THR A 71 32.58 -19.16 -21.65
N ILE A 72 32.98 -20.41 -21.39
CA ILE A 72 32.15 -21.59 -21.73
C ILE A 72 30.84 -21.53 -20.93
N TYR A 73 30.94 -21.12 -19.67
CA TYR A 73 29.81 -21.04 -18.75
C TYR A 73 28.78 -20.00 -19.21
N GLY A 74 29.20 -18.75 -19.48
CA GLY A 74 28.32 -17.69 -19.95
C GLY A 74 27.66 -17.95 -21.30
N ARG A 75 28.32 -18.71 -22.19
CA ARG A 75 27.71 -19.17 -23.45
C ARG A 75 26.67 -20.27 -23.23
N THR A 76 26.90 -21.18 -22.30
CA THR A 76 26.07 -22.39 -22.15
C THR A 76 24.80 -22.10 -21.35
N LEU A 77 24.90 -21.27 -20.33
CA LEU A 77 23.81 -21.07 -19.36
C LEU A 77 22.51 -20.47 -19.95
N PRO A 78 22.54 -19.42 -20.81
CA PRO A 78 21.31 -18.94 -21.45
C PRO A 78 20.65 -20.00 -22.34
N ARG A 79 21.45 -20.89 -22.96
CA ARG A 79 20.94 -22.00 -23.78
C ARG A 79 20.25 -23.04 -22.91
N ILE A 80 20.85 -23.39 -21.77
CA ILE A 80 20.22 -24.29 -20.79
C ILE A 80 18.90 -23.68 -20.32
N PHE A 81 18.88 -22.40 -19.95
CA PHE A 81 17.67 -21.70 -19.53
C PHE A 81 16.54 -21.80 -20.57
N ALA A 82 16.83 -21.46 -21.83
CA ALA A 82 15.86 -21.54 -22.91
C ALA A 82 15.44 -23.00 -23.23
N ALA A 83 16.35 -23.96 -23.12
CA ALA A 83 16.06 -25.38 -23.33
C ALA A 83 15.13 -25.93 -22.25
N VAL A 84 15.40 -25.62 -20.97
CA VAL A 84 14.55 -26.02 -19.84
C VAL A 84 13.16 -25.40 -19.99
N ALA A 85 13.06 -24.13 -20.38
CA ALA A 85 11.76 -23.50 -20.64
C ALA A 85 10.95 -24.24 -21.73
N LYS A 86 11.58 -24.63 -22.84
CA LYS A 86 10.94 -25.44 -23.90
C LYS A 86 10.54 -26.83 -23.39
N ASN A 87 11.42 -27.47 -22.61
CA ASN A 87 11.19 -28.81 -22.08
C ASN A 87 10.01 -28.85 -21.11
N MET A 88 9.96 -27.92 -20.15
CA MET A 88 8.87 -27.81 -19.16
C MET A 88 7.51 -27.52 -19.82
N LYS A 89 7.49 -26.85 -20.97
CA LYS A 89 6.27 -26.69 -21.77
C LYS A 89 5.83 -28.02 -22.41
N ARG A 90 6.76 -28.77 -23.00
CA ARG A 90 6.47 -30.02 -23.72
C ARG A 90 6.02 -31.15 -22.78
N ASN A 91 6.70 -31.32 -21.64
CA ASN A 91 6.51 -32.46 -20.74
C ASN A 91 6.60 -32.01 -19.27
N SER A 92 5.47 -31.65 -18.65
CA SER A 92 5.44 -31.30 -17.21
C SER A 92 5.63 -32.51 -16.28
N GLU A 93 5.44 -33.73 -16.79
CA GLU A 93 5.45 -34.97 -15.99
C GLU A 93 6.75 -35.78 -16.10
N LYS A 94 7.61 -35.47 -17.10
CA LYS A 94 8.87 -36.20 -17.32
C LYS A 94 10.04 -35.51 -16.62
N PRO A 95 11.10 -36.24 -16.26
CA PRO A 95 12.32 -35.63 -15.73
C PRO A 95 12.91 -34.65 -16.75
N ILE A 96 13.39 -33.50 -16.27
CA ILE A 96 13.93 -32.38 -17.07
C ILE A 96 15.06 -32.84 -18.01
N THR A 97 15.78 -33.89 -17.63
CA THR A 97 16.88 -34.46 -18.41
C THR A 97 16.40 -35.13 -19.70
N ASP A 98 15.12 -35.51 -19.82
CA ASP A 98 14.57 -36.17 -21.00
C ASP A 98 14.40 -35.19 -22.18
N GLY A 99 15.19 -35.37 -23.24
CA GLY A 99 15.16 -34.55 -24.45
C GLY A 99 15.84 -33.19 -24.33
N LEU A 100 16.48 -32.89 -23.19
CA LEU A 100 17.19 -31.61 -22.96
C LEU A 100 18.33 -31.40 -23.97
N ASP A 101 19.11 -32.44 -24.25
CA ASP A 101 20.24 -32.37 -25.18
C ASP A 101 19.80 -32.02 -26.61
N ALA A 102 18.65 -32.53 -27.04
CA ALA A 102 18.09 -32.20 -28.34
C ALA A 102 17.71 -30.71 -28.44
N ASP A 103 17.12 -30.16 -27.37
CA ASP A 103 16.72 -28.76 -27.30
C ASP A 103 17.94 -27.83 -27.19
N ILE A 104 18.98 -28.21 -26.42
CA ILE A 104 20.27 -27.50 -26.38
C ILE A 104 20.94 -27.51 -27.76
N ASN A 105 20.95 -28.65 -28.47
CA ASN A 105 21.55 -28.75 -29.80
C ASN A 105 20.83 -27.89 -30.84
N LYS A 106 19.51 -27.71 -30.75
CA LYS A 106 18.77 -26.73 -31.57
C LYS A 106 19.23 -25.30 -31.28
N LEU A 107 19.39 -24.94 -30.01
CA LEU A 107 19.86 -23.61 -29.58
C LEU A 107 21.34 -23.34 -29.92
N ARG A 108 22.15 -24.39 -30.12
CA ARG A 108 23.51 -24.26 -30.69
C ARG A 108 23.49 -23.89 -32.17
N ARG A 109 22.43 -24.23 -32.90
CA ARG A 109 22.18 -23.81 -34.29
C ARG A 109 21.39 -22.50 -34.38
N ASP A 110 21.35 -21.73 -33.30
CA ASP A 110 20.65 -20.45 -33.18
C ASP A 110 19.12 -20.50 -33.37
N GLU A 111 18.48 -21.66 -33.14
CA GLU A 111 17.02 -21.81 -33.14
C GLU A 111 16.37 -21.34 -31.81
N TRP A 112 16.46 -20.03 -31.52
CA TRP A 112 15.99 -19.43 -30.26
C TRP A 112 14.47 -19.12 -30.24
N PRO A 113 13.81 -19.20 -29.06
CA PRO A 113 12.45 -18.69 -28.90
C PRO A 113 12.39 -17.18 -29.16
N LYS A 114 11.41 -16.73 -29.97
CA LYS A 114 11.19 -15.30 -30.26
C LYS A 114 10.98 -14.43 -29.02
N ARG A 115 10.48 -15.02 -27.93
CA ARG A 115 10.22 -14.31 -26.67
C ARG A 115 11.47 -13.96 -25.85
N ILE A 116 12.65 -14.51 -26.21
CA ILE A 116 13.90 -14.37 -25.48
C ILE A 116 14.88 -13.55 -26.31
N VAL A 117 15.25 -12.37 -25.80
CA VAL A 117 16.33 -11.54 -26.35
C VAL A 117 17.63 -11.86 -25.61
N ARG A 118 18.75 -11.78 -26.32
CA ARG A 118 20.07 -12.11 -25.77
C ARG A 118 21.03 -10.97 -26.00
N TYR A 119 21.80 -10.66 -24.97
CA TYR A 119 22.97 -9.81 -25.04
C TYR A 119 24.16 -10.58 -24.48
N SER A 120 25.33 -10.29 -25.02
CA SER A 120 26.56 -10.86 -24.47
C SER A 120 27.59 -9.76 -24.23
N TYR A 121 28.45 -9.98 -23.25
CA TYR A 121 29.53 -9.07 -22.89
C TYR A 121 30.83 -9.85 -22.69
N LEU A 122 31.98 -9.17 -22.66
CA LEU A 122 33.26 -9.80 -22.33
C LEU A 122 33.48 -9.74 -20.83
N ALA A 123 33.93 -10.82 -20.21
CA ALA A 123 34.22 -10.86 -18.78
C ALA A 123 35.28 -9.81 -18.38
N GLY A 124 35.13 -9.21 -17.20
CA GLY A 124 36.00 -8.15 -16.69
C GLY A 124 35.61 -6.76 -17.22
N LEU A 125 34.33 -6.39 -17.10
CA LEU A 125 33.80 -5.09 -17.51
C LEU A 125 34.38 -3.92 -16.72
N ASP A 126 34.82 -4.19 -15.48
CA ASP A 126 35.55 -3.26 -14.62
C ASP A 126 37.00 -3.02 -15.07
N GLY A 127 37.48 -3.75 -16.09
CA GLY A 127 38.84 -3.69 -16.59
C GLY A 127 39.83 -4.56 -15.79
N GLU A 128 39.35 -5.30 -14.78
CA GLU A 128 40.13 -6.31 -14.07
C GLU A 128 39.85 -7.68 -14.70
N LEU A 129 40.84 -8.21 -15.43
CA LEU A 129 40.78 -9.61 -15.86
C LEU A 129 41.05 -10.51 -14.64
N PRO A 130 40.41 -11.70 -14.55
CA PRO A 130 40.73 -12.65 -13.49
C PRO A 130 42.24 -12.93 -13.51
N PRO A 131 42.89 -13.07 -12.33
CA PRO A 131 44.32 -13.30 -12.26
C PRO A 131 44.64 -14.60 -13.01
N LYS A 132 45.34 -14.48 -14.13
CA LYS A 132 45.94 -15.66 -14.78
C LYS A 132 46.87 -16.30 -13.77
N LYS A 133 46.57 -17.54 -13.36
CA LYS A 133 47.60 -18.46 -12.89
C LYS A 133 48.53 -18.66 -14.10
N ASP A 134 49.81 -18.40 -13.90
CA ASP A 134 50.91 -18.47 -14.88
C ASP A 134 51.14 -17.19 -15.70
N SER A 135 51.72 -16.19 -15.03
CA SER A 135 52.91 -15.48 -15.52
C SER A 135 53.45 -14.59 -14.39
N ASP A 136 54.53 -15.04 -13.77
CA ASP A 136 55.45 -14.18 -13.02
C ASP A 136 56.07 -13.17 -13.99
N GLU A 137 55.35 -12.11 -14.37
CA GLU A 137 55.93 -10.88 -14.94
C GLU A 137 54.85 -9.81 -15.14
N ALA A 138 54.64 -8.98 -14.11
CA ALA A 138 54.35 -7.54 -14.25
C ALA A 138 54.25 -6.85 -12.88
N ILE A 139 55.33 -6.87 -12.10
CA ILE A 139 55.58 -5.79 -11.14
C ILE A 139 56.35 -4.71 -11.91
N LYS A 140 55.64 -3.65 -12.33
CA LYS A 140 56.08 -2.24 -12.35
C LYS A 140 55.15 -1.39 -13.23
N THR A 141 54.15 -0.79 -12.59
CA THR A 141 53.81 0.65 -12.69
C THR A 141 52.82 0.96 -11.57
N LYS A 142 53.33 1.05 -10.34
CA LYS A 142 52.68 1.85 -9.30
C LYS A 142 53.21 3.26 -9.46
N ASP A 143 52.50 4.08 -10.24
CA ASP A 143 52.63 5.52 -10.09
C ASP A 143 51.56 6.04 -9.12
N LYS A 144 52.08 6.67 -8.08
CA LYS A 144 51.34 7.38 -7.04
C LYS A 144 50.43 8.43 -7.64
N LYS A 145 49.13 8.39 -7.33
CA LYS A 145 48.37 9.61 -7.04
C LYS A 145 47.46 9.43 -5.81
N SER A 146 47.93 10.10 -4.76
CA SER A 146 47.20 10.84 -3.72
C SER A 146 45.87 10.30 -3.17
N ALA A 147 45.91 10.15 -1.85
CA ALA A 147 44.79 10.18 -0.93
C ALA A 147 43.78 11.30 -1.25
N GLY A 148 42.49 10.99 -1.02
CA GLY A 148 41.39 11.95 -1.05
C GLY A 148 40.64 11.97 -2.38
N SER A 149 39.95 10.89 -2.73
CA SER A 149 38.98 10.90 -3.82
C SER A 149 37.75 10.13 -3.38
N LYS A 150 36.61 10.83 -3.30
CA LYS A 150 35.29 10.17 -3.33
C LYS A 150 35.29 9.25 -4.55
N ASP A 151 34.94 7.97 -4.38
CA ASP A 151 34.74 7.08 -5.52
C ASP A 151 33.81 7.79 -6.52
N PRO A 152 34.24 8.02 -7.78
CA PRO A 152 33.34 8.56 -8.78
C PRO A 152 32.18 7.57 -8.90
N THR A 153 30.96 8.08 -8.80
CA THR A 153 29.78 7.24 -9.05
C THR A 153 29.92 6.62 -10.44
N VAL A 154 29.52 5.36 -10.61
CA VAL A 154 29.62 4.67 -11.91
C VAL A 154 28.99 5.50 -13.04
N ARG A 155 28.03 6.39 -12.78
CA ARG A 155 27.60 7.43 -13.75
C ARG A 155 28.73 8.32 -14.27
N GLN A 156 29.54 8.90 -13.39
CA GLN A 156 30.69 9.72 -13.78
C GLN A 156 31.80 8.90 -14.46
N ALA A 157 31.90 7.60 -14.14
CA ALA A 157 32.80 6.68 -14.84
C ALA A 157 32.23 6.21 -16.19
N MET A 158 30.91 6.09 -16.32
CA MET A 158 30.18 5.76 -17.56
C MET A 158 30.10 6.97 -18.50
N GLU A 159 30.25 8.20 -18.00
CA GLU A 159 30.40 9.42 -18.82
C GLU A 159 31.82 9.57 -19.41
N LYS A 160 32.77 8.68 -19.06
CA LYS A 160 34.10 8.68 -19.67
C LYS A 160 34.03 8.32 -21.15
N ALA A 161 35.00 8.83 -21.92
CA ALA A 161 35.23 8.42 -23.30
C ALA A 161 35.40 6.89 -23.39
N ALA A 162 35.12 6.30 -24.55
CA ALA A 162 35.35 4.88 -24.86
C ALA A 162 36.86 4.57 -24.94
N GLU A 163 37.59 4.83 -23.85
CA GLU A 163 39.03 4.80 -23.70
C GLU A 163 39.37 4.08 -22.40
N GLY A 164 40.15 3.00 -22.47
CA GLY A 164 40.56 2.25 -21.28
C GLY A 164 40.40 0.74 -21.47
N ARG A 165 40.61 0.00 -20.37
CA ARG A 165 40.31 -1.44 -20.29
C ARG A 165 38.90 -1.70 -19.75
N ASP A 166 38.32 -0.71 -19.09
CA ASP A 166 36.95 -0.70 -18.58
C ASP A 166 35.96 -0.54 -19.74
N GLN A 167 34.98 -1.44 -19.83
CA GLN A 167 33.99 -1.48 -20.91
C GLN A 167 32.65 -0.88 -20.47
N LEU A 168 32.70 0.22 -19.71
CA LEU A 168 31.50 0.85 -19.15
C LEU A 168 30.64 1.55 -20.23
N ASP A 169 31.25 2.00 -21.32
CA ASP A 169 30.53 2.60 -22.46
C ASP A 169 29.69 1.53 -23.21
N TYR A 170 30.21 0.30 -23.30
CA TYR A 170 29.48 -0.84 -23.86
C TYR A 170 28.18 -1.09 -23.12
N LEU A 171 28.19 -1.02 -21.79
CA LEU A 171 26.98 -1.14 -20.97
C LEU A 171 25.95 -0.07 -21.30
N GLN A 172 26.36 1.18 -21.55
CA GLN A 172 25.42 2.24 -21.95
C GLN A 172 24.77 1.93 -23.29
N ARG A 173 25.56 1.50 -24.28
CA ARG A 173 25.02 1.15 -25.61
C ARG A 173 24.03 -0.01 -25.51
N MET A 174 24.36 -1.03 -24.73
CA MET A 174 23.44 -2.14 -24.45
C MET A 174 22.12 -1.67 -23.81
N VAL A 175 22.19 -0.76 -22.84
CA VAL A 175 21.00 -0.18 -22.19
C VAL A 175 20.15 0.60 -23.20
N VAL A 176 20.79 1.40 -24.07
CA VAL A 176 20.12 2.15 -25.13
C VAL A 176 19.45 1.22 -26.13
N ASP A 177 20.13 0.18 -26.59
CA ASP A 177 19.58 -0.80 -27.53
C ASP A 177 18.39 -1.56 -26.92
N LEU A 178 18.48 -1.98 -25.65
CA LEU A 178 17.37 -2.61 -24.93
C LEU A 178 16.16 -1.68 -24.85
N LYS A 179 16.37 -0.38 -24.59
CA LYS A 179 15.29 0.60 -24.58
C LYS A 179 14.66 0.83 -25.95
N MET A 180 15.49 0.96 -26.99
CA MET A 180 14.99 1.12 -28.35
C MET A 180 14.15 -0.08 -28.78
N MET A 181 14.53 -1.29 -28.38
CA MET A 181 13.71 -2.48 -28.58
C MET A 181 12.39 -2.41 -27.82
N GLU A 182 12.43 -2.07 -26.52
CA GLU A 182 11.23 -1.89 -25.69
C GLU A 182 10.25 -0.85 -26.29
N ASP A 183 10.75 0.28 -26.76
CA ASP A 183 9.97 1.33 -27.41
C ASP A 183 9.41 0.90 -28.77
N GLY A 184 10.20 0.18 -29.57
CA GLY A 184 9.74 -0.43 -30.83
C GLY A 184 8.56 -1.36 -30.61
N PHE A 185 8.64 -2.25 -29.60
CA PHE A 185 7.53 -3.15 -29.26
C PHE A 185 6.29 -2.43 -28.77
N ASN A 186 6.41 -1.22 -28.23
CA ASN A 186 5.27 -0.44 -27.76
C ASN A 186 4.47 0.19 -28.90
N ASN A 187 5.11 0.45 -30.05
CA ASN A 187 4.49 1.08 -31.21
C ASN A 187 3.76 0.07 -32.13
N ASP A 188 4.26 -1.16 -32.25
CA ASP A 188 3.67 -2.22 -33.10
C ASP A 188 2.50 -2.97 -32.43
N ALA A 189 1.81 -2.35 -31.48
CA ALA A 189 0.95 -3.01 -30.49
C ALA A 189 -0.50 -3.31 -30.91
N GLU A 190 -0.86 -3.27 -32.20
CA GLU A 190 -2.25 -3.41 -32.62
C GLU A 190 -2.74 -4.84 -32.90
N ASP A 191 -1.89 -5.88 -32.94
CA ASP A 191 -2.29 -7.14 -33.62
C ASP A 191 -1.75 -8.45 -32.99
N CYS A 192 -1.94 -8.66 -31.67
CA CYS A 192 -1.49 -9.89 -30.97
C CYS A 192 -2.59 -10.63 -30.17
N ASP A 193 -3.88 -10.33 -30.33
CA ASP A 193 -4.93 -10.87 -29.45
C ASP A 193 -6.02 -11.62 -30.25
N HIS A 194 -5.90 -12.95 -30.34
CA HIS A 194 -6.91 -13.83 -30.96
C HIS A 194 -7.54 -14.84 -29.99
N ASN A 195 -7.33 -14.74 -28.67
CA ASN A 195 -7.98 -15.65 -27.72
C ASN A 195 -8.40 -14.97 -26.40
N PRO A 196 -9.69 -14.62 -26.20
CA PRO A 196 -10.14 -13.90 -25.01
C PRO A 196 -10.34 -14.85 -23.82
N LYS A 197 -9.26 -15.31 -23.18
CA LYS A 197 -9.36 -15.98 -21.88
C LYS A 197 -9.38 -14.95 -20.75
N SER A 198 -10.59 -14.56 -20.34
CA SER A 198 -10.93 -13.68 -19.20
C SER A 198 -10.57 -12.20 -19.35
N PHE A 199 -11.56 -11.32 -19.13
CA PHE A 199 -11.42 -9.85 -19.08
C PHE A 199 -10.28 -9.39 -18.15
N TYR A 200 -9.96 -10.20 -17.13
CA TYR A 200 -8.90 -9.92 -16.17
C TYR A 200 -7.48 -10.08 -16.74
N ASN A 201 -7.23 -11.07 -17.59
CA ASN A 201 -5.90 -11.29 -18.17
C ASN A 201 -5.58 -10.24 -19.25
N LYS A 202 -6.59 -9.81 -20.01
CA LYS A 202 -6.50 -8.71 -20.97
C LYS A 202 -6.11 -7.36 -20.32
N LEU A 203 -6.46 -7.18 -19.04
CA LEU A 203 -6.06 -6.03 -18.23
C LEU A 203 -4.62 -6.11 -17.71
N LEU A 204 -4.10 -7.32 -17.47
CA LEU A 204 -2.73 -7.61 -17.05
C LEU A 204 -1.72 -7.63 -18.22
N GLU A 205 -2.18 -7.79 -19.46
CA GLU A 205 -1.33 -7.95 -20.65
C GLU A 205 -0.93 -6.65 -21.35
N LYS A 206 -1.48 -5.50 -20.96
CA LYS A 206 -0.94 -4.17 -21.32
C LYS A 206 0.39 -3.84 -20.62
N LYS A 207 1.16 -4.86 -20.21
CA LYS A 207 2.56 -4.76 -19.78
C LYS A 207 3.39 -4.40 -21.01
N ARG A 208 3.79 -3.12 -21.08
CA ARG A 208 4.68 -2.57 -22.10
C ARG A 208 6.12 -2.78 -21.64
N GLY A 209 6.91 -3.58 -22.39
CA GLY A 209 8.34 -3.78 -22.15
C GLY A 209 8.78 -5.15 -21.59
N PHE A 210 10.06 -5.25 -21.23
CA PHE A 210 10.65 -6.49 -20.70
C PHE A 210 10.07 -6.83 -19.33
N LYS A 211 9.51 -8.04 -19.17
CA LYS A 211 8.97 -8.50 -17.88
C LYS A 211 10.04 -9.03 -16.93
N ALA A 212 11.12 -9.60 -17.48
CA ALA A 212 12.26 -10.05 -16.69
C ALA A 212 13.59 -9.90 -17.43
N ILE A 213 14.65 -9.65 -16.67
CA ILE A 213 16.02 -9.50 -17.18
C ILE A 213 16.93 -10.41 -16.34
N GLY A 214 17.57 -11.37 -17.00
CA GLY A 214 18.51 -12.30 -16.40
C GLY A 214 19.95 -11.87 -16.64
N VAL A 215 20.74 -11.68 -15.57
CA VAL A 215 22.19 -11.45 -15.65
C VAL A 215 22.90 -12.75 -15.28
N LEU A 216 23.43 -13.44 -16.29
CA LEU A 216 23.91 -14.82 -16.24
C LEU A 216 25.43 -14.90 -16.44
N GLY A 217 26.17 -14.10 -15.67
CA GLY A 217 27.64 -14.15 -15.60
C GLY A 217 28.15 -15.06 -14.48
N ASN A 218 29.45 -15.33 -14.47
CA ASN A 218 30.14 -15.92 -13.33
C ASN A 218 30.64 -14.82 -12.39
N ASP A 219 31.24 -13.74 -12.93
CA ASP A 219 31.78 -12.67 -12.09
C ASP A 219 30.69 -11.79 -11.46
N VAL A 220 30.82 -11.57 -10.16
CA VAL A 220 29.92 -10.74 -9.36
C VAL A 220 30.17 -9.26 -9.58
N TYR A 221 31.39 -8.83 -9.93
CA TYR A 221 31.67 -7.42 -10.23
C TYR A 221 30.94 -6.99 -11.51
N ASP A 222 31.03 -7.78 -12.57
CA ASP A 222 30.30 -7.56 -13.81
C ASP A 222 28.79 -7.55 -13.59
N LYS A 223 28.26 -8.53 -12.84
CA LYS A 223 26.83 -8.57 -12.46
C LYS A 223 26.39 -7.26 -11.80
N LEU A 224 27.17 -6.75 -10.86
CA LEU A 224 26.84 -5.52 -10.13
C LEU A 224 26.86 -4.29 -11.02
N LEU A 225 27.81 -4.18 -11.95
CA LEU A 225 27.86 -3.08 -12.92
C LEU A 225 26.67 -3.12 -13.88
N ILE A 226 26.33 -4.31 -14.39
CA ILE A 226 25.17 -4.51 -15.27
C ILE A 226 23.87 -4.15 -14.53
N LEU A 227 23.70 -4.62 -13.30
CA LEU A 227 22.53 -4.31 -12.48
C LEU A 227 22.42 -2.81 -12.19
N GLN A 228 23.54 -2.15 -11.89
CA GLN A 228 23.58 -0.72 -11.67
C GLN A 228 23.16 0.08 -12.91
N ALA A 229 23.55 -0.38 -14.10
CA ALA A 229 23.17 0.23 -15.38
C ALA A 229 21.69 0.02 -15.72
N LEU A 230 21.13 -1.18 -15.46
CA LEU A 230 19.80 -1.56 -15.92
C LEU A 230 18.67 -1.29 -14.93
N LYS A 231 18.88 -1.44 -13.62
CA LYS A 231 17.78 -1.43 -12.63
C LYS A 231 16.97 -0.14 -12.64
N LYS A 232 17.64 1.01 -12.84
CA LYS A 232 16.98 2.31 -12.91
C LYS A 232 16.18 2.48 -14.19
N GLU A 233 16.69 1.95 -15.29
CA GLU A 233 16.11 2.11 -16.62
C GLU A 233 14.93 1.17 -16.86
N PHE A 234 14.92 0.01 -16.19
CA PHE A 234 13.84 -0.97 -16.25
C PHE A 234 13.25 -1.25 -14.85
N PRO A 235 12.62 -0.26 -14.18
CA PRO A 235 12.16 -0.40 -12.80
C PRO A 235 11.05 -1.44 -12.60
N GLN A 236 10.34 -1.79 -13.68
CA GLN A 236 9.22 -2.74 -13.68
C GLN A 236 9.64 -4.18 -14.02
N ALA A 237 10.88 -4.39 -14.45
CA ALA A 237 11.38 -5.73 -14.81
C ALA A 237 11.82 -6.50 -13.56
N ILE A 238 11.52 -7.80 -13.55
CA ILE A 238 12.05 -8.72 -12.54
C ILE A 238 13.50 -9.06 -12.91
N PHE A 239 14.44 -8.76 -12.02
CA PHE A 239 15.84 -9.09 -12.22
C PHE A 239 16.16 -10.42 -11.56
N PHE A 240 16.89 -11.27 -12.28
CA PHE A 240 17.38 -12.52 -11.73
C PHE A 240 18.83 -12.81 -12.15
N THR A 241 19.51 -13.59 -11.34
CA THR A 241 20.88 -14.08 -11.60
C THR A 241 21.01 -15.49 -11.01
N ILE A 242 22.15 -16.09 -11.27
CA ILE A 242 22.64 -17.26 -10.57
C ILE A 242 23.77 -16.89 -9.61
N ASP A 243 24.10 -17.84 -8.74
CA ASP A 243 25.21 -17.81 -7.79
C ASP A 243 25.09 -16.74 -6.71
N LEU A 244 24.75 -17.17 -5.50
CA LEU A 244 24.65 -16.27 -4.35
C LEU A 244 26.04 -15.85 -3.87
N ASP A 245 26.19 -14.54 -3.63
CA ASP A 245 27.42 -13.91 -3.11
C ASP A 245 27.06 -12.79 -2.12
N ALA A 246 27.80 -12.71 -1.01
CA ALA A 246 27.63 -11.72 0.04
C ALA A 246 27.82 -10.27 -0.45
N ARG A 247 28.57 -10.05 -1.53
CA ARG A 247 28.73 -8.72 -2.17
C ARG A 247 27.41 -8.16 -2.70
N LEU A 248 26.42 -9.01 -3.01
CA LEU A 248 25.07 -8.58 -3.39
C LEU A 248 24.32 -7.93 -2.22
N LEU A 249 24.71 -8.25 -0.98
CA LEU A 249 24.09 -7.76 0.26
C LEU A 249 24.70 -6.45 0.77
N HIS A 250 25.72 -5.92 0.08
CA HIS A 250 26.43 -4.74 0.56
C HIS A 250 25.52 -3.49 0.59
N PRO A 251 25.44 -2.73 1.70
CA PRO A 251 24.50 -1.61 1.82
C PRO A 251 24.62 -0.54 0.73
N GLN A 252 25.83 -0.27 0.24
CA GLN A 252 26.08 0.70 -0.84
C GLN A 252 25.53 0.26 -2.21
N LYS A 253 25.33 -1.05 -2.42
CA LYS A 253 24.88 -1.63 -3.69
C LYS A 253 23.38 -1.92 -3.71
N ARG A 254 22.73 -1.73 -2.56
CA ARG A 254 21.34 -2.09 -2.29
C ARG A 254 20.34 -1.44 -3.25
N GLU A 255 20.63 -0.25 -3.76
CA GLU A 255 19.75 0.43 -4.71
C GLU A 255 19.50 -0.40 -5.98
N TRP A 256 20.49 -1.18 -6.42
CA TRP A 256 20.36 -2.03 -7.62
C TRP A 256 20.35 -3.53 -7.35
N THR A 257 20.68 -3.98 -6.13
CA THR A 257 20.62 -5.41 -5.76
C THR A 257 19.34 -5.82 -5.05
N ARG A 258 18.57 -4.90 -4.44
CA ARG A 258 17.31 -5.25 -3.76
C ARG A 258 16.28 -5.84 -4.73
N ASN A 259 15.54 -6.85 -4.26
CA ASN A 259 14.56 -7.62 -5.03
C ASN A 259 15.18 -8.32 -6.26
N LEU A 260 16.48 -8.64 -6.19
CA LEU A 260 17.15 -9.52 -7.15
C LEU A 260 16.88 -10.98 -6.75
N ILE A 261 16.39 -11.77 -7.71
CA ILE A 261 16.18 -13.21 -7.52
C ILE A 261 17.47 -13.95 -7.87
N VAL A 262 17.94 -14.81 -6.98
CA VAL A 262 19.20 -15.55 -7.15
C VAL A 262 18.94 -17.03 -7.00
N ALA A 263 19.14 -17.81 -8.06
CA ALA A 263 19.21 -19.26 -7.95
C ALA A 263 20.64 -19.69 -7.63
N SER A 264 20.80 -20.51 -6.60
CA SER A 264 22.12 -20.94 -6.14
C SER A 264 22.09 -22.39 -5.67
N ASN A 265 23.15 -23.14 -5.95
CA ASN A 265 23.29 -24.51 -5.44
C ASN A 265 23.38 -24.53 -3.91
N PHE A 266 24.03 -23.52 -3.33
CA PHE A 266 24.19 -23.36 -1.90
C PHE A 266 23.88 -21.93 -1.45
N GLY A 267 23.39 -21.78 -0.23
CA GLY A 267 23.36 -20.49 0.45
C GLY A 267 24.75 -20.07 0.92
N LEU A 268 24.82 -18.95 1.64
CA LEU A 268 26.05 -18.51 2.33
C LEU A 268 26.35 -19.35 3.58
N GLN A 269 25.43 -20.24 3.98
CA GLN A 269 25.55 -21.10 5.15
C GLN A 269 24.97 -22.48 4.86
N LEU A 270 25.53 -23.50 5.51
CA LEU A 270 24.95 -24.82 5.66
C LEU A 270 24.13 -24.90 6.95
N HIS A 271 23.49 -26.04 7.16
CA HIS A 271 22.82 -26.36 8.42
C HIS A 271 23.79 -26.16 9.61
N PRO A 272 23.35 -25.57 10.75
CA PRO A 272 24.21 -25.28 11.89
C PRO A 272 25.03 -26.46 12.40
N ASN A 273 24.46 -27.67 12.40
CA ASN A 273 25.17 -28.90 12.80
C ASN A 273 26.32 -29.29 11.86
N LEU A 274 26.28 -28.86 10.59
CA LEU A 274 27.34 -29.13 9.60
C LEU A 274 28.42 -28.03 9.62
N GLN A 275 28.01 -26.77 9.75
CA GLN A 275 28.92 -25.63 9.73
C GLN A 275 29.56 -25.33 11.10
N SER A 276 28.92 -25.78 12.19
CA SER A 276 29.36 -25.59 13.56
C SER A 276 29.57 -24.11 13.91
N THR A 277 30.80 -23.70 14.24
CA THR A 277 31.16 -22.35 14.69
C THR A 277 31.64 -21.42 13.58
N ILE A 278 31.67 -21.90 12.32
CA ILE A 278 32.21 -21.14 11.19
C ILE A 278 31.19 -20.08 10.75
N PRO A 279 31.61 -18.80 10.60
CA PRO A 279 30.71 -17.74 10.14
C PRO A 279 30.25 -17.96 8.69
N PRO A 280 29.24 -17.20 8.22
CA PRO A 280 28.72 -17.33 6.87
C PRO A 280 29.83 -17.13 5.82
N PHE A 281 29.84 -17.97 4.80
CA PHE A 281 30.79 -17.89 3.69
C PHE A 281 30.50 -16.68 2.79
N ARG A 282 31.51 -16.30 2.00
CA ARG A 282 31.40 -15.14 1.10
C ARG A 282 30.54 -15.45 -0.13
N ASP A 283 30.62 -16.66 -0.65
CA ASP A 283 29.92 -17.08 -1.87
C ASP A 283 29.51 -18.55 -1.81
N ASN A 284 28.63 -18.95 -2.73
CA ASN A 284 28.16 -20.33 -2.79
C ASN A 284 29.27 -21.34 -3.11
N SER A 285 30.33 -20.92 -3.82
CA SER A 285 31.44 -21.80 -4.22
C SER A 285 32.29 -22.17 -3.01
N GLN A 286 32.50 -21.24 -2.08
CA GLN A 286 33.12 -21.50 -0.78
C GLN A 286 32.28 -22.47 0.06
N THR A 287 30.97 -22.28 0.12
CA THR A 287 30.06 -23.21 0.80
C THR A 287 30.13 -24.61 0.19
N ALA A 288 30.09 -24.70 -1.14
CA ALA A 288 30.18 -25.96 -1.88
C ALA A 288 31.54 -26.64 -1.67
N LEU A 289 32.64 -25.87 -1.68
CA LEU A 289 33.99 -26.36 -1.43
C LEU A 289 34.11 -26.92 -0.01
N PHE A 290 33.66 -26.15 1.00
CA PHE A 290 33.64 -26.58 2.38
C PHE A 290 32.87 -27.90 2.55
N TYR A 291 31.65 -27.96 2.02
CA TYR A 291 30.82 -29.17 2.03
C TYR A 291 31.51 -30.37 1.35
N SER A 292 32.13 -30.14 0.18
CA SER A 292 32.80 -31.20 -0.58
C SER A 292 34.03 -31.74 0.13
N VAL A 293 34.84 -30.87 0.74
CA VAL A 293 35.99 -31.28 1.57
C VAL A 293 35.52 -32.01 2.82
N PHE A 294 34.46 -31.53 3.46
CA PHE A 294 33.87 -32.17 4.63
C PHE A 294 33.41 -33.61 4.34
N GLN A 295 32.81 -33.82 3.17
CA GLN A 295 32.46 -35.16 2.69
C GLN A 295 33.70 -36.00 2.31
N ALA A 296 34.68 -35.42 1.61
CA ALA A 296 35.89 -36.11 1.18
C ALA A 296 36.76 -36.59 2.35
N LEU A 297 36.79 -35.85 3.46
CA LEU A 297 37.48 -36.23 4.69
C LEU A 297 36.74 -37.32 5.50
N GLY A 298 35.55 -37.75 5.05
CA GLY A 298 34.77 -38.78 5.72
C GLY A 298 34.01 -38.30 6.96
N HIS A 299 33.95 -36.99 7.21
CA HIS A 299 33.11 -36.41 8.26
C HIS A 299 31.62 -36.52 7.94
N LEU A 300 31.28 -36.69 6.67
CA LEU A 300 29.91 -36.91 6.21
C LEU A 300 29.87 -38.15 5.31
N LYS A 301 29.41 -39.28 5.85
CA LYS A 301 29.38 -40.56 5.13
C LYS A 301 28.10 -40.70 4.34
N ARG A 302 28.23 -41.02 3.05
CA ARG A 302 27.09 -41.30 2.18
C ARG A 302 26.71 -42.77 2.30
N ILE A 303 25.45 -43.04 2.63
CA ILE A 303 24.93 -44.40 2.77
C ILE A 303 23.76 -44.58 1.82
N GLU A 304 23.78 -45.69 1.11
CA GLU A 304 22.73 -46.09 0.18
C GLU A 304 21.91 -47.21 0.84
N THR A 305 20.65 -46.94 1.16
CA THR A 305 19.78 -47.97 1.73
C THR A 305 19.08 -48.76 0.63
N PRO A 306 19.08 -50.11 0.68
CA PRO A 306 18.52 -50.95 -0.37
C PRO A 306 16.97 -50.96 -0.40
N VAL A 307 16.30 -50.53 0.66
CA VAL A 307 14.84 -50.66 0.82
C VAL A 307 14.05 -49.58 0.05
N GLU A 308 14.61 -48.38 -0.14
CA GLU A 308 13.90 -47.27 -0.82
C GLU A 308 14.71 -46.54 -1.92
N LYS A 309 15.96 -46.95 -2.20
CA LYS A 309 16.93 -46.14 -2.98
C LYS A 309 17.04 -44.70 -2.44
N ALA A 310 16.80 -44.51 -1.16
CA ALA A 310 17.05 -43.25 -0.48
C ALA A 310 18.55 -43.20 -0.15
N THR A 311 19.19 -42.11 -0.55
CA THR A 311 20.60 -41.88 -0.21
C THR A 311 20.66 -40.80 0.85
N HIS A 312 21.22 -41.13 2.00
CA HIS A 312 21.36 -40.22 3.13
C HIS A 312 22.83 -40.03 3.52
N LEU A 313 23.06 -39.02 4.33
CA LEU A 313 24.36 -38.55 4.78
C LEU A 313 24.39 -38.59 6.30
N GLU A 314 25.37 -39.27 6.85
CA GLU A 314 25.57 -39.42 8.30
C GLU A 314 26.79 -38.64 8.76
N LEU A 315 26.60 -37.81 9.78
CA LEU A 315 27.68 -37.08 10.43
C LEU A 315 28.56 -38.04 11.25
N ALA A 316 29.87 -37.99 11.03
CA ALA A 316 30.81 -38.83 11.75
C ALA A 316 30.84 -38.44 13.24
N GLY A 317 30.50 -39.38 14.12
CA GLY A 317 30.50 -39.18 15.58
C GLY A 317 29.12 -39.03 16.22
N SER A 318 28.03 -38.94 15.44
CA SER A 318 26.66 -39.15 15.95
C SER A 318 26.34 -40.65 16.06
N TRP A 319 25.50 -41.05 17.03
CA TRP A 319 25.10 -42.45 17.24
C TRP A 319 24.52 -43.06 15.94
N PRO A 320 24.86 -44.32 15.61
CA PRO A 320 24.84 -44.84 14.25
C PRO A 320 23.48 -45.33 13.75
N ASP A 321 22.37 -44.78 14.25
CA ASP A 321 21.04 -45.21 13.89
C ASP A 321 20.19 -44.02 13.44
N CYS A 322 20.19 -43.75 12.13
CA CYS A 322 19.20 -42.87 11.47
C CYS A 322 17.77 -43.47 11.49
N SER A 323 17.49 -44.42 12.38
CA SER A 323 16.17 -45.01 12.61
C SER A 323 15.20 -44.06 13.33
N THR A 324 15.71 -42.97 13.89
CA THR A 324 14.95 -41.82 14.39
C THR A 324 15.49 -40.53 13.78
N PRO A 325 14.68 -39.47 13.59
CA PRO A 325 15.16 -38.17 13.13
C PRO A 325 16.10 -37.55 14.17
N SER A 326 17.37 -37.93 14.09
CA SER A 326 18.46 -37.46 14.94
C SER A 326 19.22 -36.32 14.26
N ASP A 327 19.92 -35.52 15.06
CA ASP A 327 20.61 -34.29 14.61
C ASP A 327 21.78 -34.49 13.63
N GLY A 328 22.10 -35.75 13.27
CA GLY A 328 23.23 -36.13 12.41
C GLY A 328 22.87 -36.68 11.03
N CYS A 329 21.60 -36.82 10.67
CA CYS A 329 21.17 -37.45 9.41
C CYS A 329 20.61 -36.43 8.40
N PHE A 330 21.26 -36.32 7.25
CA PHE A 330 20.92 -35.36 6.19
C PHE A 330 20.59 -36.05 4.86
N SER A 331 19.78 -35.39 4.03
CA SER A 331 19.51 -35.87 2.68
C SER A 331 20.73 -35.73 1.78
N ALA A 332 21.08 -36.78 1.04
CA ALA A 332 22.12 -36.70 0.02
C ALA A 332 21.65 -36.01 -1.28
N LYS A 333 20.34 -35.80 -1.45
CA LYS A 333 19.78 -35.11 -2.61
C LYS A 333 19.74 -33.61 -2.34
N THR A 334 20.67 -32.89 -2.94
CA THR A 334 20.75 -31.43 -2.88
C THR A 334 19.96 -30.82 -4.04
N LYS A 335 18.88 -30.11 -3.74
CA LYS A 335 18.19 -29.27 -4.73
C LYS A 335 18.70 -27.83 -4.60
N PRO A 336 18.92 -27.13 -5.72
CA PRO A 336 19.29 -25.73 -5.66
C PRO A 336 18.18 -24.89 -5.02
N LYS A 337 18.60 -23.80 -4.37
CA LYS A 337 17.78 -22.88 -3.61
C LYS A 337 17.55 -21.57 -4.38
N LEU A 338 16.46 -20.90 -4.07
CA LEU A 338 16.13 -19.56 -4.54
C LEU A 338 16.22 -18.57 -3.39
N TYR A 339 16.89 -17.45 -3.65
CA TYR A 339 17.02 -16.35 -2.71
C TYR A 339 16.50 -15.06 -3.34
N GLU A 340 15.89 -14.22 -2.52
CA GLU A 340 15.62 -12.83 -2.88
C GLU A 340 16.46 -11.90 -2.01
N ILE A 341 17.17 -10.97 -2.66
CA ILE A 341 18.03 -10.03 -1.96
C ILE A 341 17.18 -8.98 -1.24
N GLY A 342 17.22 -9.04 0.09
CA GLY A 342 16.56 -8.09 0.99
C GLY A 342 17.40 -6.87 1.29
N ARG A 343 17.17 -6.29 2.46
CA ARG A 343 17.85 -5.10 2.94
C ARG A 343 19.22 -5.41 3.51
N ASP A 344 19.28 -6.44 4.36
CA ASP A 344 20.49 -6.84 5.07
C ASP A 344 20.86 -8.30 4.81
N THR A 345 19.91 -9.11 4.32
CA THR A 345 20.08 -10.56 4.14
C THR A 345 19.49 -11.07 2.83
N ALA A 346 19.99 -12.21 2.37
CA ALA A 346 19.36 -12.99 1.31
C ALA A 346 18.24 -13.84 1.92
N VAL A 347 16.99 -13.56 1.56
CA VAL A 347 15.82 -14.28 2.06
C VAL A 347 15.63 -15.53 1.22
N ASP A 348 15.65 -16.71 1.85
CA ASP A 348 15.33 -17.97 1.15
C ASP A 348 13.84 -17.96 0.77
N ILE A 349 13.56 -18.08 -0.52
CA ILE A 349 12.21 -18.17 -1.09
C ILE A 349 11.97 -19.54 -1.72
N SER A 350 12.85 -20.51 -1.55
CA SER A 350 12.72 -21.83 -2.19
C SER A 350 11.37 -22.48 -1.87
N PRO A 351 10.64 -23.01 -2.87
CA PRO A 351 9.32 -23.63 -2.68
C PRO A 351 9.38 -25.03 -2.04
N ASP A 352 10.53 -25.41 -1.48
CA ASP A 352 10.86 -26.79 -1.15
C ASP A 352 9.83 -27.44 -0.23
N LEU A 353 9.26 -28.55 -0.71
CA LEU A 353 8.99 -29.67 0.18
C LEU A 353 10.37 -30.28 0.49
N PRO A 354 10.81 -30.27 1.76
CA PRO A 354 12.06 -30.89 2.13
C PRO A 354 12.08 -32.36 1.72
N SER A 355 13.30 -32.90 1.64
CA SER A 355 13.57 -34.32 1.48
C SER A 355 12.61 -35.16 2.33
N SER A 356 12.32 -36.39 1.88
CA SER A 356 11.46 -37.37 2.57
C SER A 356 11.39 -37.16 4.08
N LYS A 357 10.20 -37.35 4.68
CA LYS A 357 9.86 -37.17 6.12
C LYS A 357 10.89 -37.67 7.16
N GLU A 358 11.92 -38.35 6.72
CA GLU A 358 12.98 -39.03 7.45
C GLU A 358 14.32 -38.25 7.51
N PHE A 359 14.65 -37.32 6.59
CA PHE A 359 15.99 -36.68 6.54
C PHE A 359 16.00 -35.14 6.46
N LYS A 360 16.85 -34.50 7.26
CA LYS A 360 17.04 -33.03 7.26
C LYS A 360 17.73 -32.52 5.99
N SER A 361 17.47 -31.28 5.61
CA SER A 361 18.21 -30.62 4.52
C SER A 361 19.60 -30.19 4.99
N ILE A 362 20.59 -30.22 4.10
CA ILE A 362 21.92 -29.67 4.37
C ILE A 362 21.95 -28.14 4.39
N HIS A 363 20.90 -27.49 3.88
CA HIS A 363 20.74 -26.04 3.88
C HIS A 363 20.04 -25.58 5.16
N THR A 364 20.22 -24.31 5.51
CA THR A 364 19.48 -23.67 6.59
C THR A 364 17.98 -23.71 6.33
N VAL A 365 17.18 -23.98 7.36
CA VAL A 365 15.72 -23.91 7.28
C VAL A 365 15.30 -22.44 7.21
N ARG A 366 14.35 -22.14 6.32
CA ARG A 366 13.81 -20.80 6.18
C ARG A 366 13.03 -20.42 7.46
N PRO A 367 13.22 -19.21 8.04
CA PRO A 367 12.74 -18.91 9.40
C PRO A 367 11.23 -18.96 9.65
N ASP A 368 10.40 -18.82 8.61
CA ASP A 368 8.93 -18.81 8.70
C ASP A 368 8.28 -20.19 8.48
N VAL A 369 9.06 -21.21 8.09
CA VAL A 369 8.58 -22.59 7.85
C VAL A 369 9.34 -23.59 8.73
N ASN A 370 8.67 -24.70 9.05
CA ASN A 370 9.30 -25.81 9.75
C ASN A 370 10.12 -26.70 8.78
N GLU A 371 10.77 -27.72 9.35
CA GLU A 371 11.51 -28.75 8.58
C GLU A 371 10.63 -29.58 7.63
N GLU A 372 9.29 -29.41 7.62
CA GLU A 372 8.35 -30.06 6.70
C GLU A 372 7.89 -29.11 5.56
N GLY A 373 8.38 -27.86 5.53
CA GLY A 373 7.94 -26.85 4.56
C GLY A 373 6.54 -26.27 4.85
N VAL A 374 6.00 -26.57 6.03
CA VAL A 374 4.72 -26.06 6.52
C VAL A 374 5.00 -24.93 7.51
N ARG A 375 4.19 -23.87 7.48
CA ARG A 375 4.30 -22.82 8.48
C ARG A 375 3.76 -23.40 9.80
N PRO A 376 4.56 -23.47 10.88
CA PRO A 376 4.10 -24.09 12.11
C PRO A 376 2.84 -23.39 12.61
N PRO A 377 1.84 -24.14 13.11
CA PRO A 377 0.68 -23.53 13.74
C PRO A 377 1.16 -22.65 14.88
N VAL A 378 0.54 -21.47 15.01
CA VAL A 378 0.88 -20.54 16.08
C VAL A 378 0.61 -21.22 17.41
N GLY A 379 1.62 -21.32 18.28
CA GLY A 379 1.44 -21.88 19.61
C GLY A 379 0.35 -21.11 20.35
N VAL A 380 -0.51 -21.82 21.09
CA VAL A 380 -1.60 -21.20 21.85
C VAL A 380 -1.03 -20.12 22.79
N GLU A 381 0.18 -20.33 23.32
CA GLU A 381 0.91 -19.34 24.12
C GLU A 381 1.22 -18.06 23.36
N THR A 382 1.74 -18.14 22.13
CA THR A 382 2.00 -16.94 21.31
C THR A 382 0.72 -16.19 20.95
N ILE A 383 -0.38 -16.91 20.73
CA ILE A 383 -1.70 -16.30 20.55
C ILE A 383 -2.12 -15.59 21.84
N ILE A 384 -2.00 -16.25 22.99
CA ILE A 384 -2.30 -15.68 24.31
C ILE A 384 -1.46 -14.44 24.58
N TRP A 385 -0.15 -14.48 24.35
CA TRP A 385 0.73 -13.32 24.52
C TRP A 385 0.41 -12.19 23.57
N ALA A 386 0.07 -12.50 22.32
CA ALA A 386 -0.43 -11.50 21.37
C ALA A 386 -1.72 -10.87 21.90
N PHE A 387 -2.70 -11.65 22.38
CA PHE A 387 -3.92 -11.15 23.02
C PHE A 387 -3.66 -10.37 24.32
N ILE A 388 -2.68 -10.76 25.13
CA ILE A 388 -2.32 -10.03 26.36
C ILE A 388 -1.68 -8.69 26.00
N ALA A 389 -0.73 -8.67 25.08
CA ALA A 389 -0.11 -7.45 24.56
C ALA A 389 -1.18 -6.53 23.94
N LEU A 390 -2.14 -7.14 23.24
CA LEU A 390 -3.28 -6.47 22.64
C LEU A 390 -4.18 -5.79 23.67
N ILE A 391 -4.60 -6.56 24.67
CA ILE A 391 -5.41 -6.08 25.78
C ILE A 391 -4.65 -4.96 26.50
N SER A 392 -3.36 -5.15 26.75
CA SER A 392 -2.50 -4.15 27.40
C SER A 392 -2.38 -2.86 26.59
N LEU A 393 -2.25 -2.93 25.26
CA LEU A 393 -2.25 -1.77 24.37
C LEU A 393 -3.60 -1.05 24.41
N VAL A 394 -4.71 -1.78 24.37
CA VAL A 394 -6.07 -1.22 24.50
C VAL A 394 -6.22 -0.54 25.86
N PHE A 395 -5.77 -1.16 26.95
CA PHE A 395 -5.77 -0.55 28.27
C PHE A 395 -4.88 0.71 28.32
N CYS A 396 -3.69 0.70 27.71
CA CYS A 396 -2.84 1.89 27.63
C CYS A 396 -3.55 3.04 26.90
N LEU A 397 -4.19 2.77 25.75
CA LEU A 397 -4.96 3.76 25.00
C LEU A 397 -6.15 4.31 25.82
N ILE A 398 -6.83 3.43 26.56
CA ILE A 398 -7.88 3.79 27.52
C ILE A 398 -7.33 4.73 28.61
N PHE A 399 -6.17 4.42 29.20
CA PHE A 399 -5.55 5.23 30.26
C PHE A 399 -4.95 6.56 29.78
N ILE A 400 -4.56 6.67 28.51
CA ILE A 400 -4.05 7.93 27.93
C ILE A 400 -5.19 8.91 27.69
N SER A 401 -6.39 8.42 27.37
CA SER A 401 -7.51 9.30 27.04
C SER A 401 -8.26 9.80 28.29
N ASP A 402 -8.18 11.11 28.56
CA ASP A 402 -8.88 11.76 29.69
C ASP A 402 -10.42 11.64 29.60
N GLY A 403 -10.94 11.45 28.38
CA GLY A 403 -12.36 11.16 28.15
C GLY A 403 -12.79 9.81 28.71
N VAL A 404 -11.94 8.78 28.60
CA VAL A 404 -12.24 7.42 29.07
C VAL A 404 -12.10 7.32 30.58
N LYS A 405 -11.12 8.01 31.18
CA LYS A 405 -11.07 8.16 32.64
C LYS A 405 -12.35 8.77 33.20
N LYS A 406 -12.81 9.88 32.61
CA LYS A 406 -14.08 10.53 33.02
C LYS A 406 -15.29 9.61 32.82
N PHE A 407 -15.35 8.87 31.72
CA PHE A 407 -16.44 7.93 31.42
C PHE A 407 -16.47 6.73 32.39
N ILE A 408 -15.33 6.07 32.64
CA ILE A 408 -15.23 4.95 33.59
C ILE A 408 -15.57 5.40 35.01
N MET A 409 -15.16 6.62 35.37
CA MET A 409 -15.40 7.18 36.70
C MET A 409 -16.85 7.66 36.89
N GLN A 410 -17.54 8.11 35.83
CA GLN A 410 -18.95 8.52 35.87
C GLN A 410 -19.94 7.36 35.71
N ASN A 411 -19.64 6.34 34.91
CA ASN A 411 -20.53 5.18 34.67
C ASN A 411 -20.18 4.00 35.60
N ARG A 412 -20.12 4.23 36.92
CA ARG A 412 -20.22 3.12 37.88
C ARG A 412 -21.63 2.52 37.78
N LEU A 413 -21.70 1.23 37.45
CA LEU A 413 -22.77 0.27 37.80
C LEU A 413 -24.01 0.03 36.91
N GLU A 414 -24.05 0.39 35.62
CA GLU A 414 -25.03 -0.22 34.70
C GLU A 414 -24.38 -0.92 33.51
N ASN A 415 -24.57 -2.24 33.48
CA ASN A 415 -23.95 -3.24 32.59
C ASN A 415 -23.63 -2.75 31.15
N PRO A 416 -22.34 -2.66 30.75
CA PRO A 416 -21.93 -2.28 29.40
C PRO A 416 -22.34 -3.28 28.30
N LEU A 417 -22.84 -4.46 28.68
CA LEU A 417 -23.24 -5.55 27.79
C LEU A 417 -24.69 -5.45 27.27
N LYS A 418 -25.56 -4.61 27.84
CA LYS A 418 -26.98 -4.61 27.47
C LYS A 418 -27.30 -3.93 26.13
N ASN A 419 -26.44 -3.05 25.59
CA ASN A 419 -26.61 -2.41 24.27
C ASN A 419 -25.29 -1.81 23.72
N PRO A 420 -24.41 -2.60 23.08
CA PRO A 420 -23.08 -2.15 22.63
C PRO A 420 -23.12 -1.06 21.54
N LEU A 421 -24.23 -0.97 20.81
CA LEU A 421 -24.46 0.01 19.72
C LEU A 421 -24.90 1.40 20.19
N LYS A 422 -25.25 1.59 21.47
CA LYS A 422 -25.70 2.90 21.98
C LYS A 422 -24.56 3.77 22.54
N ASN A 423 -23.48 3.16 23.02
CA ASN A 423 -22.36 3.87 23.63
C ASN A 423 -21.15 3.92 22.68
N PRO A 424 -20.57 5.11 22.42
CA PRO A 424 -19.50 5.29 21.44
C PRO A 424 -18.21 4.62 21.87
N PHE A 425 -17.89 4.72 23.17
CA PHE A 425 -16.70 4.14 23.73
C PHE A 425 -16.73 2.61 23.66
N THR A 426 -17.89 1.99 23.87
CA THR A 426 -18.00 0.53 23.69
C THR A 426 -17.89 0.16 22.23
N SER A 427 -18.52 0.91 21.30
CA SER A 427 -18.41 0.61 19.87
C SER A 427 -16.98 0.76 19.35
N ASP A 428 -16.23 1.78 19.79
CA ASP A 428 -14.85 2.01 19.35
C ASP A 428 -13.93 0.90 19.87
N VAL A 429 -14.12 0.44 21.11
CA VAL A 429 -13.38 -0.72 21.67
C VAL A 429 -13.71 -2.02 20.94
N TYR A 430 -14.99 -2.29 20.62
CA TYR A 430 -15.35 -3.48 19.83
C TYR A 430 -14.80 -3.45 18.41
N VAL A 431 -14.74 -2.27 17.77
CA VAL A 431 -14.13 -2.13 16.44
C VAL A 431 -12.62 -2.35 16.52
N VAL A 432 -11.93 -1.74 17.50
CA VAL A 432 -10.51 -2.01 17.72
C VAL A 432 -10.28 -3.51 17.93
N LEU A 433 -11.05 -4.16 18.80
CA LEU A 433 -10.99 -5.61 18.99
C LEU A 433 -11.23 -6.38 17.68
N ALA A 434 -12.20 -5.98 16.86
CA ALA A 434 -12.48 -6.60 15.57
C ALA A 434 -11.33 -6.43 14.57
N ILE A 435 -10.69 -5.25 14.51
CA ILE A 435 -9.48 -5.01 13.69
C ILE A 435 -8.39 -5.99 14.08
N LEU A 436 -8.19 -6.15 15.38
CA LEU A 436 -7.13 -6.97 15.92
C LEU A 436 -7.41 -8.46 15.69
N VAL A 437 -8.66 -8.89 15.81
CA VAL A 437 -9.12 -10.23 15.39
C VAL A 437 -8.92 -10.41 13.88
N MET A 438 -9.18 -9.40 13.04
CA MET A 438 -8.90 -9.48 11.61
C MET A 438 -7.41 -9.55 11.29
N LEU A 439 -6.55 -8.83 12.02
CA LEU A 439 -5.10 -8.88 11.84
C LEU A 439 -4.54 -10.25 12.26
N VAL A 440 -4.98 -10.77 13.41
CA VAL A 440 -4.63 -12.13 13.86
C VAL A 440 -5.19 -13.18 12.89
N GLY A 441 -6.43 -13.00 12.42
CA GLY A 441 -7.05 -13.85 11.41
C GLY A 441 -6.30 -13.83 10.09
N LEU A 442 -5.82 -12.66 9.67
CA LEU A 442 -5.00 -12.49 8.47
C LEU A 442 -3.64 -13.17 8.64
N GLU A 443 -3.00 -13.06 9.80
CA GLU A 443 -1.75 -13.77 10.09
C GLU A 443 -1.97 -15.29 10.09
N LEU A 444 -3.02 -15.78 10.76
CA LEU A 444 -3.36 -17.21 10.78
C LEU A 444 -3.68 -17.73 9.38
N TRP A 445 -4.38 -16.94 8.57
CA TRP A 445 -4.72 -17.31 7.21
C TRP A 445 -3.51 -17.24 6.28
N ALA A 446 -2.66 -16.22 6.41
CA ALA A 446 -1.37 -16.14 5.73
C ALA A 446 -0.47 -17.33 6.10
N ARG A 447 -0.50 -17.80 7.35
CA ARG A 447 0.22 -19.00 7.77
C ARG A 447 -0.40 -20.29 7.19
N ARG A 448 -1.71 -20.31 6.98
CA ARG A 448 -2.41 -21.46 6.37
C ARG A 448 -2.35 -21.48 4.85
N SER A 449 -2.05 -20.36 4.19
CA SER A 449 -1.94 -20.27 2.74
C SER A 449 -0.55 -20.66 2.22
N ASP A 450 -0.53 -21.44 1.13
CA ASP A 450 0.58 -21.86 0.25
C ASP A 450 1.91 -22.35 0.87
N GLY A 451 2.05 -22.40 2.21
CA GLY A 451 3.23 -22.89 2.91
C GLY A 451 4.53 -22.21 2.45
N ALA A 452 5.53 -23.02 2.09
CA ALA A 452 6.81 -22.57 1.52
C ALA A 452 6.69 -21.93 0.12
N LYS A 453 5.63 -22.25 -0.64
CA LYS A 453 5.42 -21.75 -2.02
C LYS A 453 4.92 -20.30 -2.06
N GLY A 454 4.30 -19.83 -0.99
CA GLY A 454 3.78 -18.47 -0.91
C GLY A 454 4.83 -17.40 -0.57
N GLU A 455 4.36 -16.16 -0.49
CA GLU A 455 5.12 -14.98 -0.05
C GLU A 455 5.77 -15.16 1.33
N PRO A 456 7.09 -14.89 1.50
CA PRO A 456 7.74 -14.88 2.81
C PRO A 456 7.17 -13.92 3.83
N LEU A 457 7.01 -14.40 5.07
CA LEU A 457 6.56 -13.61 6.22
C LEU A 457 7.72 -12.83 6.83
N VAL A 458 8.19 -11.79 6.14
CA VAL A 458 9.34 -10.98 6.58
C VAL A 458 8.96 -9.51 6.62
N LEU A 459 9.01 -8.88 7.81
CA LEU A 459 8.50 -7.52 7.99
C LEU A 459 9.49 -6.41 7.60
N THR A 460 10.80 -6.65 7.74
CA THR A 460 11.82 -5.58 7.71
C THR A 460 12.76 -5.63 6.53
N GLN A 461 12.77 -6.71 5.74
CA GLN A 461 13.74 -6.89 4.65
C GLN A 461 13.36 -6.16 3.36
N GLY A 462 12.12 -5.66 3.24
CA GLY A 462 11.70 -4.93 2.05
C GLY A 462 11.39 -5.82 0.84
N VAL A 463 10.96 -7.06 1.09
CA VAL A 463 10.74 -8.16 0.12
C VAL A 463 9.33 -8.77 0.26
N SER A 464 8.53 -8.28 1.21
CA SER A 464 7.25 -8.90 1.55
C SER A 464 6.12 -7.90 1.47
N VAL A 465 5.01 -8.33 0.88
CA VAL A 465 3.78 -7.55 0.75
C VAL A 465 2.93 -7.59 2.03
N TRP A 466 3.16 -8.55 2.94
CA TRP A 466 2.33 -8.75 4.14
C TRP A 466 2.21 -7.52 5.06
N PRO A 467 3.27 -6.72 5.31
CA PRO A 467 3.15 -5.48 6.09
C PRO A 467 2.21 -4.46 5.44
N ALA A 468 2.21 -4.36 4.11
CA ALA A 468 1.31 -3.46 3.39
C ALA A 468 -0.15 -3.89 3.55
N ILE A 469 -0.43 -5.20 3.43
CA ILE A 469 -1.75 -5.77 3.63
C ILE A 469 -2.24 -5.51 5.08
N ALA A 470 -1.36 -5.67 6.08
CA ALA A 470 -1.69 -5.38 7.47
C ALA A 470 -2.07 -3.91 7.69
N ILE A 471 -1.34 -2.96 7.08
CA ILE A 471 -1.67 -1.52 7.14
C ILE A 471 -3.02 -1.25 6.44
N GLN A 472 -3.31 -1.91 5.32
CA GLN A 472 -4.60 -1.77 4.62
C GLN A 472 -5.78 -2.27 5.47
N VAL A 473 -5.63 -3.42 6.15
CA VAL A 473 -6.66 -3.95 7.07
C VAL A 473 -6.87 -3.01 8.26
N LEU A 474 -5.80 -2.47 8.82
CA LEU A 474 -5.87 -1.43 9.85
C LEU A 474 -6.63 -0.19 9.34
N ALA A 475 -6.32 0.27 8.13
CA ALA A 475 -6.99 1.42 7.51
C ALA A 475 -8.50 1.17 7.30
N ILE A 476 -8.90 -0.01 6.82
CA ILE A 476 -10.32 -0.40 6.69
C ILE A 476 -11.03 -0.31 8.05
N GLY A 477 -10.41 -0.89 9.07
CA GLY A 477 -10.90 -0.84 10.43
C GLY A 477 -11.09 0.56 10.98
N LEU A 478 -10.06 1.40 10.82
CA LEU A 478 -10.10 2.80 11.26
C LEU A 478 -11.12 3.62 10.48
N CYS A 479 -11.36 3.35 9.20
CA CYS A 479 -12.43 3.98 8.44
C CYS A 479 -13.81 3.70 9.05
N ILE A 480 -14.08 2.44 9.42
CA ILE A 480 -15.34 2.05 10.06
C ILE A 480 -15.45 2.72 11.43
N CYS A 481 -14.37 2.69 12.22
CA CYS A 481 -14.31 3.34 13.53
C CYS A 481 -14.60 4.85 13.42
N PHE A 482 -13.87 5.57 12.57
CA PHE A 482 -14.04 6.99 12.35
C PHE A 482 -15.43 7.34 11.83
N TYR A 483 -16.03 6.52 10.97
CA TYR A 483 -17.40 6.74 10.54
C TYR A 483 -18.41 6.63 11.69
N LEU A 484 -18.33 5.57 12.49
CA LEU A 484 -19.20 5.37 13.66
C LEU A 484 -19.00 6.46 14.71
N HIS A 485 -17.75 6.77 15.01
CA HIS A 485 -17.35 7.83 15.93
C HIS A 485 -17.88 9.19 15.46
N SER A 486 -17.71 9.53 14.17
CA SER A 486 -18.22 10.77 13.58
C SER A 486 -19.73 10.91 13.78
N ARG A 487 -20.48 9.84 13.53
CA ARG A 487 -21.94 9.83 13.69
C ARG A 487 -22.35 10.03 15.13
N HIS A 488 -21.66 9.38 16.06
CA HIS A 488 -21.96 9.53 17.46
C HIS A 488 -21.64 10.95 17.95
N LEU A 489 -20.42 11.42 17.70
CA LEU A 489 -19.93 12.73 18.12
C LEU A 489 -20.90 13.82 17.69
N LEU A 490 -21.29 13.82 16.42
CA LEU A 490 -22.23 14.79 15.92
C LEU A 490 -23.65 14.64 16.54
N ASN A 491 -24.15 13.43 16.78
CA ASN A 491 -25.45 13.25 17.43
C ASN A 491 -25.46 13.75 18.88
N GLU A 492 -24.36 13.57 19.61
CA GLU A 492 -24.21 14.07 20.98
C GLU A 492 -24.13 15.60 20.99
N HIS A 493 -23.36 16.17 20.07
CA HIS A 493 -23.28 17.61 19.90
C HIS A 493 -24.60 18.23 19.45
N ASP A 494 -25.36 17.58 18.54
CA ASP A 494 -26.70 18.04 18.16
C ASP A 494 -27.64 18.09 19.36
N LYS A 495 -27.56 17.12 20.29
CA LYS A 495 -28.33 17.13 21.54
C LYS A 495 -27.93 18.30 22.43
N LYS A 496 -26.63 18.48 22.68
CA LYS A 496 -26.09 19.60 23.48
C LYS A 496 -26.47 20.95 22.90
N LEU A 497 -26.43 21.11 21.57
CA LEU A 497 -26.86 22.31 20.87
C LEU A 497 -28.37 22.50 20.98
N SER A 498 -29.16 21.44 20.81
CA SER A 498 -30.61 21.51 20.96
C SER A 498 -31.02 21.98 22.35
N ASP A 499 -30.39 21.44 23.40
CA ASP A 499 -30.65 21.82 24.79
C ASP A 499 -30.17 23.24 25.12
N LYS A 500 -29.04 23.68 24.55
CA LYS A 500 -28.48 25.02 24.79
C LYS A 500 -29.34 26.11 24.11
N PHE A 501 -29.71 25.90 22.85
CA PHE A 501 -30.41 26.88 22.02
C PHE A 501 -31.95 26.74 22.04
N GLY A 502 -32.50 25.78 22.80
CA GLY A 502 -33.96 25.57 22.88
C GLY A 502 -34.57 24.93 21.61
N LEU A 503 -33.75 24.27 20.79
CA LEU A 503 -34.15 23.68 19.52
C LEU A 503 -34.74 22.27 19.71
N PRO A 504 -35.60 21.80 18.78
CA PRO A 504 -36.31 20.52 18.91
C PRO A 504 -35.37 19.30 18.98
N SER A 505 -35.63 18.43 19.96
CA SER A 505 -34.85 17.21 20.24
C SER A 505 -35.25 16.04 19.32
N ARG A 506 -34.41 14.98 19.23
CA ARG A 506 -34.63 13.81 18.34
C ARG A 506 -35.95 13.06 18.59
N ALA A 507 -36.46 13.09 19.82
CA ALA A 507 -37.63 12.33 20.22
C ALA A 507 -38.92 12.90 19.60
N GLU A 508 -39.00 14.22 19.42
CA GLU A 508 -40.19 14.91 18.89
C GLU A 508 -40.37 14.74 17.37
N THR A 509 -39.29 14.48 16.64
CA THR A 509 -39.30 14.35 15.16
C THR A 509 -39.79 12.96 14.71
N THR A 510 -39.51 11.92 15.49
CA THR A 510 -39.82 10.52 15.12
C THR A 510 -41.32 10.22 15.22
N THR A 511 -42.04 10.91 16.12
CA THR A 511 -43.47 10.70 16.39
C THR A 511 -44.37 11.16 15.25
N ARG A 512 -43.96 12.18 14.46
CA ARG A 512 -44.72 12.65 13.28
C ARG A 512 -44.40 11.89 11.99
N ALA A 513 -43.16 11.43 11.81
CA ALA A 513 -42.75 10.68 10.61
C ALA A 513 -43.42 9.29 10.51
N ASN A 514 -43.59 8.61 11.64
CA ASN A 514 -44.25 7.30 11.68
C ASN A 514 -45.76 7.35 11.38
N GLN A 515 -46.37 8.53 11.30
CA GLN A 515 -47.80 8.71 11.04
C GLN A 515 -48.10 9.05 9.57
N ALA A 516 -47.08 9.25 8.72
CA ALA A 516 -47.23 9.75 7.35
C ALA A 516 -46.94 8.74 6.22
N ASP A 517 -46.23 7.64 6.47
CA ASP A 517 -45.73 6.77 5.39
C ASP A 517 -46.50 5.44 5.25
N SER A 518 -47.64 5.50 4.54
CA SER A 518 -48.30 4.34 3.91
C SER A 518 -48.57 4.61 2.43
N ARG A 519 -47.53 4.69 1.56
CA ARG A 519 -47.71 4.96 0.12
C ARG A 519 -46.74 4.18 -0.79
N THR A 520 -47.20 3.89 -2.02
CA THR A 520 -46.71 2.87 -2.97
C THR A 520 -45.52 3.25 -3.87
N ILE A 521 -44.87 2.21 -4.43
CA ILE A 521 -43.55 2.15 -5.10
C ILE A 521 -43.30 3.11 -6.30
N PRO A 522 -44.28 3.48 -7.17
CA PRO A 522 -44.00 4.33 -8.33
C PRO A 522 -43.63 5.79 -8.00
N ALA A 523 -44.04 6.29 -6.83
CA ALA A 523 -43.70 7.64 -6.37
C ALA A 523 -42.22 7.78 -5.93
N TYR A 524 -41.54 6.65 -5.68
CA TYR A 524 -40.17 6.63 -5.18
C TYR A 524 -39.17 7.17 -6.21
N CYS A 525 -39.35 6.85 -7.50
CA CYS A 525 -38.42 7.28 -8.56
C CYS A 525 -38.49 8.79 -8.89
N LYS A 526 -39.65 9.44 -8.71
CA LYS A 526 -39.79 10.90 -8.89
C LYS A 526 -39.25 11.67 -7.67
N TYR A 527 -39.44 11.12 -6.47
CA TYR A 527 -38.80 11.62 -5.25
C TYR A 527 -37.29 11.37 -5.21
N PHE A 528 -36.81 10.29 -5.85
CA PHE A 528 -35.40 9.91 -5.95
C PHE A 528 -34.54 11.03 -6.56
N TRP A 529 -34.96 11.58 -7.71
CA TRP A 529 -34.25 12.69 -8.36
C TRP A 529 -34.30 13.98 -7.53
N ASN A 530 -35.45 14.32 -6.93
CA ASN A 530 -35.57 15.50 -6.07
C ASN A 530 -34.72 15.39 -4.78
N ARG A 531 -34.53 14.20 -4.21
CA ARG A 531 -33.66 13.96 -3.05
C ARG A 531 -32.17 14.03 -3.41
N CYS A 532 -31.78 13.57 -4.60
CA CYS A 532 -30.38 13.61 -5.07
C CYS A 532 -29.84 15.04 -5.25
N PHE A 533 -30.67 15.96 -5.74
CA PHE A 533 -30.32 17.38 -5.97
C PHE A 533 -30.83 18.32 -4.87
N SER A 534 -31.10 17.79 -3.67
CA SER A 534 -31.83 18.52 -2.63
C SER A 534 -31.01 19.57 -1.86
N ILE A 535 -29.66 19.53 -1.87
CA ILE A 535 -28.86 20.57 -1.18
C ILE A 535 -29.06 21.96 -1.84
N PRO A 536 -29.02 22.10 -3.18
CA PRO A 536 -29.44 23.32 -3.88
C PRO A 536 -30.88 23.73 -3.57
N ARG A 537 -31.83 22.78 -3.61
CA ARG A 537 -33.27 23.02 -3.34
C ARG A 537 -33.63 23.18 -1.86
N TRP A 538 -32.65 23.30 -0.97
CA TRP A 538 -32.93 23.58 0.43
C TRP A 538 -33.48 25.01 0.54
N HIS A 539 -34.78 25.09 0.82
CA HIS A 539 -35.57 26.31 0.99
C HIS A 539 -35.71 27.19 -0.28
N GLU A 540 -35.82 26.60 -1.47
CA GLU A 540 -36.47 27.28 -2.61
C GLU A 540 -37.98 27.30 -2.34
N THR A 541 -38.50 28.47 -1.98
CA THR A 541 -39.93 28.75 -1.97
C THR A 541 -40.48 28.53 -3.38
N GLU A 542 -41.65 27.89 -3.48
CA GLU A 542 -42.38 27.60 -4.72
C GLU A 542 -42.91 28.88 -5.43
N ASP A 543 -42.08 29.92 -5.63
CA ASP A 543 -42.56 31.20 -6.15
C ASP A 543 -42.33 31.44 -7.66
N GLU A 544 -41.64 30.56 -8.41
CA GLU A 544 -41.32 30.89 -9.82
C GLU A 544 -41.60 29.86 -10.93
N THR A 545 -42.16 28.68 -10.65
CA THR A 545 -42.50 27.75 -11.75
C THR A 545 -43.91 27.20 -11.62
N HIS A 546 -44.91 28.04 -11.90
CA HIS A 546 -46.13 27.69 -12.65
C HIS A 546 -46.98 28.95 -12.80
N ALA A 547 -46.59 29.81 -13.73
CA ALA A 547 -47.51 30.77 -14.33
C ALA A 547 -48.50 29.98 -15.20
N ASP A 548 -49.57 29.45 -14.58
CA ASP A 548 -50.77 29.11 -15.33
C ASP A 548 -52.04 29.42 -14.53
N LYS A 549 -52.94 30.08 -15.25
CA LYS A 549 -54.09 30.87 -14.77
C LYS A 549 -55.12 30.02 -14.03
N LYS A 550 -55.48 30.40 -12.79
CA LYS A 550 -56.82 30.19 -12.21
C LYS A 550 -57.25 31.40 -11.35
N PRO A 551 -58.54 31.76 -11.34
CA PRO A 551 -59.00 33.02 -10.75
C PRO A 551 -59.01 32.97 -9.23
N ALA A 552 -58.83 34.16 -8.65
CA ALA A 552 -58.60 34.40 -7.23
C ALA A 552 -59.66 33.79 -6.30
N PRO A 553 -59.25 33.17 -5.17
CA PRO A 553 -59.91 33.35 -3.91
C PRO A 553 -59.31 34.57 -3.16
N SER A 554 -60.19 35.20 -2.39
CA SER A 554 -59.99 36.35 -1.49
C SER A 554 -58.57 36.65 -1.00
N ARG A 555 -58.22 37.95 -1.02
CA ARG A 555 -57.01 38.53 -0.40
C ARG A 555 -56.86 37.99 1.04
N PRO A 556 -55.76 37.27 1.35
CA PRO A 556 -55.44 36.98 2.75
C PRO A 556 -55.16 38.31 3.48
N SER A 557 -55.62 38.41 4.73
CA SER A 557 -55.44 39.58 5.58
C SER A 557 -53.95 39.86 5.82
N LYS A 558 -53.58 41.13 6.09
CA LYS A 558 -52.18 41.53 6.37
C LYS A 558 -51.54 40.69 7.49
N THR A 559 -52.34 40.26 8.46
CA THR A 559 -51.97 39.38 9.57
C THR A 559 -51.57 37.97 9.11
N GLN A 560 -52.17 37.47 8.04
CA GLN A 560 -51.92 36.14 7.50
C GLN A 560 -50.74 36.11 6.51
N ARG A 561 -50.34 37.28 5.98
CA ARG A 561 -49.05 37.46 5.28
C ARG A 561 -47.87 37.53 6.27
N GLN A 562 -48.04 38.21 7.40
CA GLN A 562 -47.01 38.27 8.44
C GLN A 562 -46.79 36.91 9.14
N ALA A 563 -47.85 36.12 9.38
CA ALA A 563 -47.72 34.79 9.97
C ALA A 563 -47.12 33.72 9.03
N ARG A 564 -46.99 34.00 7.73
CA ARG A 564 -46.42 33.07 6.73
C ARG A 564 -44.93 33.33 6.47
N ASP A 565 -44.43 34.51 6.85
CA ASP A 565 -43.02 34.92 6.75
C ASP A 565 -42.20 34.60 8.02
N GLU A 566 -42.86 34.29 9.15
CA GLU A 566 -42.19 33.79 10.36
C GLU A 566 -41.91 32.28 10.24
N THR A 567 -41.02 31.91 9.32
CA THR A 567 -40.36 30.60 9.44
C THR A 567 -39.48 30.65 10.69
N ASP A 568 -39.67 29.69 11.60
CA ASP A 568 -38.97 29.62 12.88
C ASP A 568 -37.66 28.83 12.72
N ILE A 569 -36.59 29.21 13.44
CA ILE A 569 -35.28 28.52 13.40
C ILE A 569 -35.40 27.04 13.77
N THR A 570 -36.45 26.69 14.51
CA THR A 570 -36.77 25.31 14.91
C THR A 570 -37.12 24.42 13.71
N GLU A 571 -37.73 24.96 12.65
CA GLU A 571 -38.05 24.24 11.42
C GLU A 571 -36.79 24.00 10.59
N LEU A 572 -35.94 25.02 10.43
CA LEU A 572 -34.66 24.90 9.75
C LEU A 572 -33.74 23.87 10.44
N TRP A 573 -33.72 23.84 11.77
CA TRP A 573 -32.95 22.85 12.55
C TRP A 573 -33.49 21.43 12.39
N LYS A 574 -34.81 21.24 12.35
CA LYS A 574 -35.43 19.93 12.06
C LYS A 574 -35.01 19.44 10.68
N GLU A 575 -35.12 20.30 9.67
CA GLU A 575 -34.79 19.95 8.29
C GLU A 575 -33.29 19.61 8.13
N TYR A 576 -32.40 20.38 8.77
CA TYR A 576 -30.96 20.08 8.82
C TYR A 576 -30.70 18.68 9.37
N ARG A 577 -31.35 18.31 10.47
CA ARG A 577 -31.16 17.00 11.12
C ARG A 577 -31.76 15.84 10.33
N GLU A 578 -32.92 16.03 9.70
CA GLU A 578 -33.53 15.03 8.83
C GLU A 578 -32.66 14.74 7.60
N ARG A 579 -32.16 15.78 6.94
CA ARG A 579 -31.29 15.67 5.76
C ARG A 579 -29.95 15.01 6.08
N ARG A 580 -29.51 15.06 7.34
CA ARG A 580 -28.31 14.36 7.83
C ARG A 580 -28.54 12.87 8.12
N GLY A 581 -29.78 12.39 8.07
CA GLY A 581 -30.12 10.97 8.22
C GLY A 581 -29.43 10.08 7.18
N LEU A 582 -29.27 8.79 7.52
CA LEU A 582 -28.55 7.83 6.67
C LEU A 582 -29.09 7.75 5.25
N GLY A 583 -30.41 7.70 5.10
CA GLY A 583 -31.03 7.59 3.77
C GLY A 583 -30.61 8.75 2.88
N TYR A 584 -30.81 9.98 3.34
CA TYR A 584 -30.45 11.19 2.59
C TYR A 584 -28.94 11.32 2.33
N SER A 585 -28.09 10.91 3.27
CA SER A 585 -26.64 10.95 3.08
C SER A 585 -26.19 9.92 2.05
N LEU A 586 -26.71 8.68 2.11
CA LEU A 586 -26.40 7.62 1.14
C LEU A 586 -26.82 8.01 -0.28
N PHE A 587 -28.00 8.61 -0.47
CA PHE A 587 -28.44 9.07 -1.79
C PHE A 587 -27.55 10.17 -2.39
N ARG A 588 -26.85 10.96 -1.56
CA ARG A 588 -25.90 11.99 -2.02
C ARG A 588 -24.50 11.45 -2.28
N ILE A 589 -24.08 10.45 -1.49
CA ILE A 589 -22.75 9.85 -1.54
C ILE A 589 -22.65 8.82 -2.69
N LEU A 590 -23.67 7.97 -2.90
CA LEU A 590 -23.62 6.88 -3.88
C LEU A 590 -23.36 7.34 -5.32
N PRO A 591 -24.00 8.42 -5.84
CA PRO A 591 -23.69 8.93 -7.17
C PRO A 591 -22.24 9.43 -7.29
N GLN A 592 -21.75 10.15 -6.26
CA GLN A 592 -20.37 10.66 -6.24
C GLN A 592 -19.36 9.51 -6.21
N LEU A 593 -19.64 8.48 -5.40
CA LEU A 593 -18.84 7.25 -5.34
C LEU A 593 -18.82 6.54 -6.70
N PHE A 594 -19.98 6.44 -7.36
CA PHE A 594 -20.08 5.82 -8.69
C PHE A 594 -19.23 6.54 -9.73
N PHE A 595 -19.36 7.86 -9.86
CA PHE A 595 -18.59 8.63 -10.84
C PHE A 595 -17.09 8.64 -10.54
N PHE A 596 -16.69 8.74 -9.28
CA PHE A 596 -15.28 8.66 -8.90
C PHE A 596 -14.71 7.26 -9.16
N SER A 597 -15.47 6.21 -8.87
CA SER A 597 -15.07 4.83 -9.16
C SER A 597 -14.99 4.56 -10.65
N LEU A 598 -15.93 5.08 -11.43
CA LEU A 598 -15.90 5.00 -12.90
C LEU A 598 -14.66 5.70 -13.45
N PHE A 599 -14.34 6.91 -12.96
CA PHE A 599 -13.14 7.65 -13.35
C PHE A 599 -11.86 6.84 -13.07
N VAL A 600 -11.75 6.26 -11.87
CA VAL A 600 -10.60 5.44 -11.50
C VAL A 600 -10.53 4.16 -12.32
N VAL A 601 -11.64 3.47 -12.57
CA VAL A 601 -11.69 2.30 -13.45
C VAL A 601 -11.28 2.64 -14.88
N VAL A 602 -11.72 3.78 -15.41
CA VAL A 602 -11.31 4.25 -16.75
C VAL A 602 -9.81 4.56 -16.79
N LEU A 603 -9.25 5.19 -15.75
CA LEU A 603 -7.80 5.39 -15.64
C LEU A 603 -7.04 4.06 -15.65
N TYR A 604 -7.50 3.08 -14.87
CA TYR A 604 -6.91 1.74 -14.85
C TYR A 604 -6.98 1.05 -16.22
N LEU A 605 -8.13 1.13 -16.92
CA LEU A 605 -8.32 0.54 -18.25
C LEU A 605 -7.41 1.18 -19.32
N LYS A 606 -7.09 2.47 -19.17
CA LYS A 606 -6.27 3.22 -20.14
C LYS A 606 -4.78 3.11 -19.86
N ILE A 607 -4.35 3.27 -18.60
CA ILE A 607 -2.94 3.39 -18.23
C ILE A 607 -2.36 2.05 -17.75
N GLY A 608 -3.19 1.16 -17.21
CA GLY A 608 -2.78 -0.13 -16.65
C GLY A 608 -2.82 -0.16 -15.13
N PHE A 609 -2.79 -1.38 -14.58
CA PHE A 609 -2.76 -1.60 -13.12
C PHE A 609 -1.33 -1.46 -12.57
N PRO A 610 -1.18 -0.93 -11.35
CA PRO A 610 0.10 -0.88 -10.67
C PRO A 610 0.61 -2.30 -10.37
N LEU A 611 1.91 -2.48 -10.47
CA LEU A 611 2.58 -3.75 -10.20
C LEU A 611 2.59 -4.03 -8.69
N ALA A 612 1.88 -5.08 -8.31
CA ALA A 612 1.98 -5.67 -6.98
C ALA A 612 3.12 -6.70 -7.02
N PRO A 613 4.19 -6.55 -6.21
CA PRO A 613 5.28 -7.51 -6.10
C PRO A 613 4.81 -8.74 -5.29
N CYS A 614 3.73 -9.38 -5.72
CA CYS A 614 3.16 -10.56 -5.06
C CYS A 614 3.66 -11.85 -5.71
N ARG A 615 3.99 -12.82 -4.87
CA ARG A 615 4.32 -14.19 -5.22
C ARG A 615 3.13 -15.11 -4.97
N GLY A 616 2.66 -15.74 -6.04
CA GLY A 616 1.56 -16.70 -6.02
C GLY A 616 0.16 -16.06 -6.05
N ASP A 617 -0.82 -16.85 -6.47
CA ASP A 617 -2.18 -16.38 -6.74
C ASP A 617 -2.93 -15.96 -5.48
N VAL A 618 -2.69 -16.66 -4.36
CA VAL A 618 -3.36 -16.34 -3.09
C VAL A 618 -2.93 -14.97 -2.59
N CYS A 619 -1.63 -14.69 -2.49
CA CYS A 619 -1.16 -13.37 -2.06
C CYS A 619 -1.72 -12.25 -2.95
N PHE A 620 -1.71 -12.49 -4.26
CA PHE A 620 -2.20 -11.55 -5.24
C PHE A 620 -3.70 -11.23 -5.06
N GLN A 621 -4.55 -12.24 -4.83
CA GLN A 621 -5.99 -12.02 -4.55
C GLN A 621 -6.23 -11.24 -3.26
N ILE A 622 -5.46 -11.53 -2.20
CA ILE A 622 -5.59 -10.87 -0.89
C ILE A 622 -5.23 -9.40 -1.01
N TYR A 623 -4.08 -9.13 -1.62
CA TYR A 623 -3.59 -7.78 -1.80
C TYR A 623 -4.60 -6.93 -2.56
N TRP A 624 -5.09 -7.42 -3.70
CA TRP A 624 -6.08 -6.67 -4.49
C TRP A 624 -7.42 -6.52 -3.77
N GLY A 625 -7.88 -7.54 -3.06
CA GLY A 625 -9.12 -7.47 -2.26
C GLY A 625 -9.03 -6.43 -1.15
N THR A 626 -7.93 -6.45 -0.38
CA THR A 626 -7.69 -5.49 0.71
C THR A 626 -7.40 -4.07 0.22
N ALA A 627 -6.68 -3.92 -0.89
CA ALA A 627 -6.44 -2.63 -1.55
C ALA A 627 -7.75 -2.01 -2.06
N LEU A 628 -8.62 -2.80 -2.71
CA LEU A 628 -9.92 -2.32 -3.18
C LEU A 628 -10.83 -1.93 -2.02
N LEU A 629 -10.89 -2.75 -0.97
CA LEU A 629 -11.73 -2.51 0.19
C LEU A 629 -11.26 -1.25 0.96
N SER A 630 -9.96 -1.11 1.19
CA SER A 630 -9.39 0.06 1.88
C SER A 630 -9.61 1.35 1.09
N TRP A 631 -9.47 1.32 -0.23
CA TRP A 631 -9.79 2.46 -1.09
C TRP A 631 -11.28 2.83 -1.04
N LEU A 632 -12.18 1.84 -1.14
CA LEU A 632 -13.63 2.07 -1.08
C LEU A 632 -14.06 2.67 0.26
N PHE A 633 -13.58 2.12 1.38
CA PHE A 633 -13.91 2.64 2.72
C PHE A 633 -13.34 4.04 2.96
N MET A 634 -12.13 4.32 2.46
CA MET A 634 -11.55 5.67 2.55
C MET A 634 -12.40 6.68 1.77
N LEU A 635 -12.85 6.34 0.56
CA LEU A 635 -13.75 7.21 -0.20
C LEU A 635 -15.10 7.40 0.46
N LEU A 636 -15.70 6.35 1.01
CA LEU A 636 -16.94 6.46 1.77
C LEU A 636 -16.78 7.40 2.97
N LEU A 637 -15.69 7.28 3.73
CA LEU A 637 -15.39 8.16 4.85
C LEU A 637 -15.20 9.61 4.37
N LEU A 638 -14.40 9.83 3.32
CA LEU A 638 -14.17 11.15 2.75
C LEU A 638 -15.49 11.79 2.29
N LEU A 639 -16.27 11.10 1.46
CA LEU A 639 -17.54 11.60 0.94
C LEU A 639 -18.54 11.87 2.06
N TYR A 640 -18.55 11.06 3.12
CA TYR A 640 -19.37 11.29 4.30
C TYR A 640 -18.98 12.58 5.05
N VAL A 641 -17.69 12.81 5.27
CA VAL A 641 -17.18 14.02 5.91
C VAL A 641 -17.50 15.25 5.05
N ILE A 642 -17.38 15.13 3.73
CA ILE A 642 -17.69 16.20 2.78
C ILE A 642 -19.19 16.50 2.75
N ASP A 643 -20.04 15.48 2.76
CA ASP A 643 -21.49 15.64 2.81
C ASP A 643 -21.92 16.38 4.08
N THR A 644 -21.35 15.99 5.22
CA THR A 644 -21.58 16.67 6.52
C THR A 644 -21.14 18.13 6.46
N THR A 645 -19.99 18.41 5.84
CA THR A 645 -19.46 19.76 5.72
C THR A 645 -20.28 20.63 4.76
N ARG A 646 -20.73 20.08 3.63
CA ARG A 646 -21.60 20.79 2.67
C ARG A 646 -22.96 21.12 3.28
N LEU A 647 -23.53 20.19 4.03
CA LEU A 647 -24.78 20.39 4.76
C LEU A 647 -24.62 21.51 5.81
N CYS A 648 -23.53 21.46 6.59
CA CYS A 648 -23.17 22.51 7.55
C CYS A 648 -23.02 23.88 6.87
N ARG A 649 -22.28 23.94 5.75
CA ARG A 649 -22.09 25.16 4.98
C ARG A 649 -23.40 25.77 4.48
N ARG A 650 -24.30 24.93 3.94
CA ARG A 650 -25.60 25.41 3.44
C ARG A 650 -26.49 25.88 4.60
N PHE A 651 -26.44 25.22 5.75
CA PHE A 651 -27.13 25.66 6.97
C PHE A 651 -26.65 27.06 7.38
N ILE A 652 -25.33 27.28 7.42
CA ILE A 652 -24.73 28.58 7.77
C ILE A 652 -25.19 29.66 6.79
N ASN A 653 -25.16 29.39 5.47
CA ASN A 653 -25.60 30.37 4.47
C ASN A 653 -27.08 30.76 4.66
N ILE A 654 -27.98 29.78 4.85
CA ILE A 654 -29.42 30.06 5.04
C ILE A 654 -29.65 30.84 6.35
N LEU A 655 -28.92 30.49 7.41
CA LEU A 655 -28.97 31.20 8.69
C LEU A 655 -28.50 32.66 8.57
N CYS A 656 -27.59 32.97 7.65
CA CYS A 656 -27.12 34.34 7.41
C CYS A 656 -28.04 35.13 6.48
N GLU A 657 -28.64 34.47 5.48
CA GLU A 657 -29.51 35.11 4.48
C GLU A 657 -30.91 35.41 5.05
N LYS A 658 -31.49 34.49 5.83
CA LYS A 658 -32.83 34.62 6.40
C LYS A 658 -32.72 34.90 7.90
N LYS A 659 -33.39 35.96 8.36
CA LYS A 659 -33.41 36.33 9.78
C LYS A 659 -34.48 35.51 10.49
N PHE A 660 -34.06 34.65 11.41
CA PHE A 660 -34.97 33.82 12.19
C PHE A 660 -35.14 34.39 13.61
N PRO A 661 -36.39 34.48 14.13
CA PRO A 661 -36.60 34.70 15.54
C PRO A 661 -36.15 33.47 16.35
N TRP A 662 -35.49 33.68 17.48
CA TRP A 662 -35.02 32.61 18.35
C TRP A 662 -36.08 32.25 19.40
N PRO A 663 -36.24 30.97 19.77
CA PRO A 663 -37.29 30.54 20.68
C PRO A 663 -37.04 31.04 22.12
N GLU A 664 -38.12 31.33 22.85
CA GLU A 664 -38.05 31.96 24.18
C GLU A 664 -37.38 31.08 25.25
N ASN A 665 -37.37 29.76 25.04
CA ASN A 665 -36.80 28.74 25.91
C ASN A 665 -35.27 28.56 25.76
N ALA A 666 -34.60 29.35 24.93
CA ALA A 666 -33.15 29.27 24.75
C ALA A 666 -32.40 29.66 26.05
N LYS A 667 -31.71 28.69 26.67
CA LYS A 667 -30.94 28.88 27.92
C LYS A 667 -29.83 29.92 27.81
N ILE A 668 -29.43 30.25 26.58
CA ILE A 668 -28.43 31.27 26.26
C ILE A 668 -28.81 32.66 26.74
N LYS A 669 -30.11 32.98 26.80
CA LYS A 669 -30.58 34.26 27.36
C LYS A 669 -30.18 34.45 28.83
N ASN A 670 -29.89 33.36 29.55
CA ASN A 670 -29.45 33.37 30.94
C ASN A 670 -27.91 33.31 31.10
N GLU A 671 -27.19 32.81 30.09
CA GLU A 671 -25.72 32.64 30.11
C GLU A 671 -25.00 33.95 29.76
N PHE A 672 -25.48 34.69 28.75
CA PHE A 672 -25.06 36.06 28.48
C PHE A 672 -25.88 37.01 29.35
N ARG A 673 -25.54 37.08 30.64
CA ARG A 673 -26.21 37.92 31.65
C ARG A 673 -25.98 39.41 31.36
N TYR A 674 -26.65 39.94 30.34
CA TYR A 674 -26.79 41.37 30.10
C TYR A 674 -28.23 41.77 30.45
N PRO A 675 -28.47 42.45 31.59
CA PRO A 675 -29.83 42.81 32.03
C PRO A 675 -30.56 43.81 31.12
N ALA A 676 -29.91 44.37 30.09
CA ALA A 676 -30.40 45.53 29.35
C ALA A 676 -30.17 45.50 27.82
N VAL A 677 -29.79 44.34 27.24
CA VAL A 677 -29.53 44.23 25.80
C VAL A 677 -30.82 43.93 25.02
N ASP A 678 -31.08 44.75 24.00
CA ASP A 678 -32.22 44.59 23.08
C ASP A 678 -32.22 43.20 22.43
N THR A 679 -33.39 42.57 22.30
CA THR A 679 -33.57 41.19 21.83
C THR A 679 -32.97 40.95 20.44
N LYS A 680 -32.77 42.02 19.68
CA LYS A 680 -32.18 42.00 18.35
C LYS A 680 -30.69 41.65 18.35
N TYR A 681 -29.88 42.22 19.25
CA TYR A 681 -28.42 42.00 19.32
C TYR A 681 -28.07 40.59 19.83
N LEU A 682 -28.92 40.05 20.70
CA LEU A 682 -28.85 38.67 21.17
C LEU A 682 -29.00 37.67 20.02
N ASN A 683 -29.78 37.98 18.98
CA ASN A 683 -29.98 37.08 17.85
C ASN A 683 -28.69 36.92 17.02
N GLU A 684 -27.96 38.01 16.75
CA GLU A 684 -26.70 37.94 16.00
C GLU A 684 -25.61 37.17 16.76
N LEU A 685 -25.52 37.38 18.08
CA LEU A 685 -24.61 36.62 18.95
C LEU A 685 -24.95 35.13 18.98
N CYS A 686 -26.22 34.78 19.15
CA CYS A 686 -26.67 33.38 19.13
C CYS A 686 -26.35 32.69 17.80
N CYS A 687 -26.50 33.40 16.67
CA CYS A 687 -26.13 32.87 15.35
C CYS A 687 -24.63 32.53 15.29
N ILE A 688 -23.75 33.46 15.69
CA ILE A 688 -22.30 33.23 15.65
C ILE A 688 -21.86 32.16 16.65
N ASP A 689 -22.40 32.11 17.87
CA ASP A 689 -22.10 31.05 18.84
C ASP A 689 -22.55 29.67 18.33
N LEU A 690 -23.72 29.59 17.69
CA LEU A 690 -24.20 28.35 17.05
C LEU A 690 -23.25 27.91 15.94
N ILE A 691 -22.83 28.84 15.06
CA ILE A 691 -21.89 28.56 13.96
C ILE A 691 -20.55 28.06 14.51
N ALA A 692 -20.00 28.74 15.53
CA ALA A 692 -18.72 28.37 16.14
C ALA A 692 -18.77 26.94 16.71
N LYS A 693 -19.83 26.60 17.46
CA LYS A 693 -19.98 25.27 18.07
C LYS A 693 -20.29 24.17 17.07
N LEU A 694 -21.11 24.46 16.05
CA LEU A 694 -21.43 23.52 14.97
C LEU A 694 -20.17 23.17 14.16
N THR A 695 -19.40 24.19 13.78
CA THR A 695 -18.18 24.03 12.98
C THR A 695 -17.03 23.42 13.76
N ALA A 696 -16.96 23.57 15.08
CA ALA A 696 -15.94 22.93 15.92
C ALA A 696 -15.96 21.40 15.86
N VAL A 697 -17.15 20.81 15.75
CA VAL A 697 -17.29 19.36 15.61
C VAL A 697 -16.89 18.92 14.22
N VAL A 698 -17.43 19.59 13.19
CA VAL A 698 -17.14 19.27 11.79
C VAL A 698 -15.66 19.39 11.47
N SER A 699 -14.98 20.39 12.04
CA SER A 699 -13.53 20.59 11.90
C SER A 699 -12.71 19.41 12.41
N LYS A 700 -13.14 18.75 13.50
CA LYS A 700 -12.47 17.54 14.02
C LYS A 700 -12.61 16.35 13.07
N LEU A 701 -13.76 16.22 12.40
CA LEU A 701 -14.03 15.12 11.47
C LEU A 701 -13.22 15.21 10.17
N LEU A 702 -12.87 16.44 9.77
CA LEU A 702 -12.09 16.70 8.57
C LEU A 702 -10.69 16.08 8.62
N PHE A 703 -10.17 15.72 9.82
CA PHE A 703 -8.87 15.08 9.98
C PHE A 703 -8.86 13.58 9.70
N PHE A 704 -9.99 12.89 9.87
CA PHE A 704 -10.03 11.43 9.77
C PHE A 704 -9.59 10.91 8.39
N PRO A 705 -10.04 11.47 7.26
CA PRO A 705 -9.57 11.03 5.94
C PRO A 705 -8.06 11.23 5.72
N PHE A 706 -7.44 12.26 6.31
CA PHE A 706 -6.00 12.50 6.17
C PHE A 706 -5.15 11.45 6.87
N ILE A 707 -5.57 11.00 8.06
CA ILE A 707 -4.90 9.90 8.79
C ILE A 707 -4.93 8.62 7.94
N ILE A 708 -6.09 8.29 7.38
CA ILE A 708 -6.25 7.12 6.51
C ILE A 708 -5.41 7.26 5.24
N LEU A 709 -5.43 8.43 4.61
CA LEU A 709 -4.64 8.70 3.40
C LEU A 709 -3.14 8.51 3.68
N PHE A 710 -2.64 9.01 4.81
CA PHE A 710 -1.26 8.82 5.24
C PHE A 710 -0.91 7.33 5.40
N LEU A 711 -1.78 6.55 6.05
CA LEU A 711 -1.58 5.10 6.20
C LEU A 711 -1.53 4.39 4.84
N LEU A 712 -2.40 4.74 3.90
CA LEU A 712 -2.41 4.14 2.56
C LEU A 712 -1.16 4.50 1.74
N VAL A 713 -0.68 5.74 1.86
CA VAL A 713 0.61 6.16 1.26
C VAL A 713 1.77 5.41 1.89
N ALA A 714 1.78 5.27 3.23
CA ALA A 714 2.81 4.52 3.95
C ALA A 714 2.82 3.03 3.58
N ALA A 715 1.65 2.42 3.34
CA ALA A 715 1.51 1.03 2.92
C ALA A 715 2.17 0.74 1.55
N ARG A 716 2.33 1.76 0.70
CA ARG A 716 3.02 1.66 -0.59
C ARG A 716 4.46 2.17 -0.56
N HIS A 717 5.01 2.46 0.62
CA HIS A 717 6.37 2.95 0.72
C HIS A 717 7.39 1.86 0.32
N SER A 718 8.46 2.25 -0.39
CA SER A 718 9.50 1.35 -0.88
C SER A 718 10.22 0.57 0.23
N TYR A 719 10.07 1.02 1.48
CA TYR A 719 10.57 0.33 2.66
C TYR A 719 9.96 -1.06 2.85
N ILE A 720 8.67 -1.24 2.51
CA ILE A 720 7.93 -2.49 2.71
C ILE A 720 8.24 -3.49 1.60
N ASP A 721 8.13 -3.04 0.35
CA ASP A 721 8.44 -3.83 -0.84
C ASP A 721 8.70 -2.91 -2.04
N ASN A 722 8.99 -3.46 -3.22
CA ASN A 722 9.20 -2.70 -4.45
C ASN A 722 7.88 -2.32 -5.14
N PHE A 723 7.02 -1.58 -4.43
CA PHE A 723 5.81 -1.02 -5.03
C PHE A 723 6.15 0.04 -6.07
N ASP A 724 5.47 -0.03 -7.20
CA ASP A 724 5.51 1.03 -8.19
C ASP A 724 4.70 2.26 -7.73
N TRP A 725 5.22 3.43 -8.08
CA TRP A 725 4.56 4.73 -7.87
C TRP A 725 4.27 5.38 -9.22
N PRO A 726 3.28 4.86 -9.97
CA PRO A 726 2.90 5.50 -11.22
C PRO A 726 2.29 6.87 -10.95
N ILE A 727 2.56 7.83 -11.83
CA ILE A 727 2.17 9.24 -11.66
C ILE A 727 0.65 9.37 -11.43
N TRP A 728 -0.16 8.58 -12.13
CA TRP A 728 -1.62 8.64 -11.99
C TRP A 728 -2.10 8.25 -10.59
N LEU A 729 -1.39 7.35 -9.88
CA LEU A 729 -1.74 6.96 -8.52
C LEU A 729 -1.45 8.11 -7.54
N ALA A 730 -0.35 8.82 -7.77
CA ALA A 730 -0.05 10.07 -7.06
C ALA A 730 -1.11 11.16 -7.37
N VAL A 731 -1.60 11.25 -8.61
CA VAL A 731 -2.70 12.16 -8.98
C VAL A 731 -3.99 11.79 -8.25
N ILE A 732 -4.35 10.50 -8.12
CA ILE A 732 -5.55 10.07 -7.38
C ILE A 732 -5.44 10.47 -5.91
N TYR A 733 -4.33 10.13 -5.23
CA TYR A 733 -4.16 10.51 -3.83
C TYR A 733 -4.06 12.02 -3.65
N GLY A 734 -3.40 12.73 -4.58
CA GLY A 734 -3.33 14.18 -4.61
C GLY A 734 -4.69 14.83 -4.79
N PHE A 735 -5.53 14.31 -5.69
CA PHE A 735 -6.91 14.78 -5.89
C PHE A 735 -7.76 14.57 -4.63
N ILE A 736 -7.63 13.41 -3.97
CA ILE A 736 -8.32 13.11 -2.71
C ILE A 736 -7.88 14.09 -1.61
N ALA A 737 -6.57 14.33 -1.47
CA ALA A 737 -6.04 15.31 -0.53
C ALA A 737 -6.54 16.73 -0.84
N ALA A 738 -6.46 17.16 -2.10
CA ALA A 738 -6.92 18.47 -2.55
C ALA A 738 -8.42 18.66 -2.33
N TYR A 739 -9.23 17.64 -2.57
CA TYR A 739 -10.67 17.68 -2.34
C TYR A 739 -10.99 17.79 -0.84
N ALA A 740 -10.27 17.05 0.02
CA ALA A 740 -10.39 17.20 1.47
C ALA A 740 -10.02 18.62 1.92
N VAL A 741 -8.86 19.15 1.48
CA VAL A 741 -8.40 20.52 1.81
C VAL A 741 -9.39 21.58 1.32
N GLY A 742 -9.86 21.47 0.08
CA GLY A 742 -10.83 22.41 -0.50
C GLY A 742 -12.13 22.49 0.30
N VAL A 743 -12.57 21.38 0.89
CA VAL A 743 -13.74 21.33 1.76
C VAL A 743 -13.49 22.02 3.11
N VAL A 744 -12.28 21.88 3.68
CA VAL A 744 -11.88 22.62 4.89
C VAL A 744 -11.89 24.13 4.63
N ILE A 745 -11.25 24.56 3.54
CA ILE A 745 -11.17 25.98 3.15
C ILE A 745 -12.58 26.53 2.91
N ALA A 746 -13.41 25.80 2.16
CA ALA A 746 -14.77 26.22 1.85
C ALA A 746 -15.65 26.41 3.09
N LEU A 747 -15.53 25.54 4.10
CA LEU A 747 -16.25 25.69 5.38
C LEU A 747 -15.81 26.97 6.09
N ARG A 748 -14.51 27.24 6.08
CA ARG A 748 -13.95 28.38 6.80
C ARG A 748 -14.29 29.72 6.17
N VAL A 749 -14.20 29.81 4.85
CA VAL A 749 -14.62 31.01 4.10
C VAL A 749 -16.08 31.34 4.40
N THR A 750 -16.97 30.34 4.47
CA THR A 750 -18.37 30.60 4.83
C THR A 750 -18.59 31.01 6.28
N ALA A 751 -17.82 30.47 7.22
CA ALA A 751 -17.88 30.89 8.61
C ALA A 751 -17.39 32.35 8.76
N GLU A 752 -16.24 32.70 8.18
CA GLU A 752 -15.70 34.07 8.23
C GLU A 752 -16.62 35.07 7.52
N LYS A 753 -17.23 34.69 6.38
CA LYS A 753 -18.24 35.52 5.72
C LYS A 753 -19.44 35.78 6.64
N ALA A 754 -19.90 34.77 7.38
CA ALA A 754 -20.98 34.92 8.36
C ALA A 754 -20.58 35.89 9.49
N ARG A 755 -19.34 35.79 9.99
CA ARG A 755 -18.80 36.68 11.02
C ARG A 755 -18.71 38.13 10.56
N ARG A 756 -18.17 38.37 9.37
CA ARG A 756 -18.11 39.73 8.79
C ARG A 756 -19.49 40.32 8.58
N GLY A 757 -20.41 39.54 8.00
CA GLY A 757 -21.79 39.99 7.81
C GLY A 757 -22.52 40.32 9.12
N ALA A 758 -22.20 39.62 10.22
CA ALA A 758 -22.72 39.95 11.55
C ALA A 758 -22.09 41.24 12.11
N ILE A 759 -20.76 41.41 11.96
CA ILE A 759 -20.05 42.62 12.42
C ILE A 759 -20.52 43.86 11.64
N GLU A 760 -20.60 43.81 10.31
CA GLU A 760 -21.07 44.93 9.48
C GLU A 760 -22.50 45.37 9.85
N GLN A 761 -23.36 44.42 10.19
CA GLN A 761 -24.72 44.72 10.65
C GLN A 761 -24.75 45.40 12.02
N LEU A 762 -23.85 45.01 12.94
CA LEU A 762 -23.72 45.63 14.26
C LEU A 762 -23.08 47.01 14.17
N GLU A 763 -22.05 47.18 13.33
CA GLU A 763 -21.40 48.46 13.03
C GLU A 763 -22.39 49.43 12.36
N GLY A 764 -23.16 48.98 11.36
CA GLY A 764 -24.21 49.81 10.75
C GLY A 764 -25.30 50.26 11.73
N ARG A 765 -25.60 49.45 12.77
CA ARG A 765 -26.52 49.85 13.86
C ARG A 765 -25.86 50.81 14.85
N LEU A 766 -24.55 50.68 15.08
CA LEU A 766 -23.76 51.62 15.88
C LEU A 766 -23.74 53.01 15.22
N ASP A 767 -23.57 53.04 13.90
CA ASP A 767 -23.59 54.25 13.08
C ASP A 767 -24.98 54.88 13.04
N ALA A 768 -26.05 54.09 12.86
CA ALA A 768 -27.42 54.60 12.95
C ALA A 768 -27.78 55.21 14.33
N THR A 769 -26.99 54.89 15.36
CA THR A 769 -27.15 55.41 16.72
C THR A 769 -26.32 56.70 16.96
N SER A 770 -25.52 57.17 16.00
CA SER A 770 -24.70 58.40 16.04
C SER A 770 -24.99 59.33 14.84
N PRO A 771 -25.03 60.68 14.91
CA PRO A 771 -25.20 61.62 16.01
C PRO A 771 -26.42 62.56 15.84
N HIS A 772 -27.15 62.85 16.93
CA HIS A 772 -27.80 64.16 17.14
C HIS A 772 -27.47 64.65 18.55
N ARG A 773 -27.15 65.95 18.66
CA ARG A 773 -26.32 66.63 19.67
C ARG A 773 -26.85 66.66 21.13
N PHE A 774 -27.79 65.79 21.50
CA PHE A 774 -28.37 65.73 22.85
C PHE A 774 -28.33 64.27 23.36
N SER A 775 -27.35 63.97 24.22
CA SER A 775 -27.12 62.63 24.80
C SER A 775 -27.98 62.39 26.03
N TRP A 776 -28.71 61.27 26.05
CA TRP A 776 -29.37 60.72 27.24
C TRP A 776 -28.54 59.55 27.78
N PRO A 777 -28.49 59.30 29.11
CA PRO A 777 -27.65 58.26 29.72
C PRO A 777 -27.87 56.83 29.19
N SER A 778 -29.06 56.53 28.67
CA SER A 778 -29.43 55.21 28.15
C SER A 778 -28.91 54.91 26.73
N ARG A 779 -28.37 55.89 26.01
CA ARG A 779 -27.80 55.68 24.65
C ARG A 779 -26.32 55.29 24.68
N ASP A 780 -25.55 55.86 25.60
CA ASP A 780 -24.13 55.53 25.77
C ASP A 780 -23.97 54.07 26.24
N GLU A 781 -24.92 53.60 27.05
CA GLU A 781 -25.00 52.20 27.48
C GLU A 781 -25.26 51.24 26.30
N ARG A 782 -26.14 51.60 25.36
CA ARG A 782 -26.39 50.78 24.15
C ARG A 782 -25.18 50.72 23.22
N LYS A 783 -24.46 51.83 23.06
CA LYS A 783 -23.22 51.85 22.27
C LYS A 783 -22.17 50.93 22.87
N ARG A 784 -21.93 51.03 24.18
CA ARG A 784 -21.02 50.13 24.91
C ARG A 784 -21.40 48.66 24.73
N GLN A 785 -22.69 48.35 24.83
CA GLN A 785 -23.18 46.99 24.62
C GLN A 785 -22.90 46.49 23.20
N ILE A 786 -23.13 47.29 22.16
CA ILE A 786 -22.85 46.89 20.78
C ILE A 786 -21.34 46.69 20.56
N GLU A 787 -20.49 47.57 21.09
CA GLU A 787 -19.03 47.43 21.02
C GLU A 787 -18.53 46.17 21.75
N GLU A 788 -19.09 45.86 22.91
CA GLU A 788 -18.77 44.66 23.68
C GLU A 788 -19.20 43.37 22.95
N VAL A 789 -20.37 43.41 22.31
CA VAL A 789 -20.87 42.34 21.44
C VAL A 789 -19.94 42.13 20.23
N ILE A 790 -19.54 43.20 19.55
CA ILE A 790 -18.60 43.15 18.42
C ILE A 790 -17.25 42.57 18.88
N GLN A 791 -16.73 43.01 20.04
CA GLN A 791 -15.49 42.46 20.61
C GLN A 791 -15.62 40.99 20.95
N THR A 792 -16.75 40.56 21.51
CA THR A 792 -17.01 39.14 21.80
C THR A 792 -17.01 38.31 20.52
N ILE A 793 -17.62 38.80 19.43
CA ILE A 793 -17.59 38.14 18.12
C ILE A 793 -16.18 38.13 17.51
N ARG A 794 -15.41 39.23 17.65
CA ARG A 794 -14.02 39.36 17.16
C ARG A 794 -13.01 38.53 17.95
N ASN A 795 -13.29 38.19 19.20
CA ASN A 795 -12.41 37.37 20.04
C ASN A 795 -12.84 35.89 20.11
N ASN A 796 -13.93 35.51 19.42
CA ASN A 796 -14.33 34.12 19.33
C ASN A 796 -13.41 33.34 18.37
N HIS A 797 -12.64 32.41 18.93
CA HIS A 797 -11.73 31.51 18.21
C HIS A 797 -12.18 30.05 18.22
N GLU A 798 -13.47 29.79 18.46
CA GLU A 798 -14.00 28.44 18.45
C GLU A 798 -14.35 27.94 17.03
N GLY A 799 -14.09 26.66 16.79
CA GLY A 799 -14.49 25.98 15.56
C GLY A 799 -13.81 26.49 14.31
N ALA A 800 -14.58 26.85 13.28
CA ALA A 800 -14.04 27.37 12.03
C ALA A 800 -13.35 28.75 12.16
N PHE A 801 -13.55 29.46 13.27
CA PHE A 801 -12.86 30.74 13.55
C PHE A 801 -11.44 30.54 14.10
N GLN A 802 -11.01 29.30 14.34
CA GLN A 802 -9.69 28.98 14.83
C GLN A 802 -8.65 28.95 13.68
N PRO A 803 -7.46 29.58 13.85
CA PRO A 803 -6.37 29.49 12.89
C PRO A 803 -5.82 28.07 12.69
N PHE A 804 -5.32 27.76 11.48
CA PHE A 804 -4.90 26.39 11.12
C PHE A 804 -3.73 25.88 11.97
N TYR A 805 -2.80 26.75 12.34
CA TYR A 805 -1.64 26.41 13.16
C TYR A 805 -2.00 26.08 14.62
N GLN A 806 -3.17 26.54 15.10
CA GLN A 806 -3.60 26.27 16.47
C GLN A 806 -4.26 24.89 16.63
N TYR A 807 -4.55 24.18 15.53
CA TYR A 807 -4.94 22.79 15.63
C TYR A 807 -3.73 21.94 16.02
N PRO A 808 -3.75 21.26 17.19
CA PRO A 808 -2.58 20.55 17.71
C PRO A 808 -2.00 19.52 16.74
N ILE A 809 -2.88 18.87 15.96
CA ILE A 809 -2.51 17.82 15.01
C ILE A 809 -1.85 18.40 13.76
N LEU A 810 -2.36 19.52 13.21
CA LEU A 810 -1.76 20.17 12.04
C LEU A 810 -0.43 20.82 12.38
N GLY A 811 -0.33 21.48 13.54
CA GLY A 811 0.94 21.97 14.04
C GLY A 811 1.97 20.84 14.19
N ALA A 812 1.57 19.72 14.81
CA ALA A 812 2.48 18.59 15.02
C ALA A 812 2.91 17.88 13.72
N LEU A 813 2.05 17.79 12.69
CA LEU A 813 2.39 17.17 11.40
C LEU A 813 3.10 18.13 10.43
N ALA A 814 2.72 19.40 10.41
CA ALA A 814 3.25 20.37 9.46
C ALA A 814 4.66 20.86 9.85
N VAL A 815 4.99 20.86 11.14
CA VAL A 815 6.33 21.24 11.64
C VAL A 815 7.44 20.34 11.08
N PRO A 816 7.39 19.00 11.24
CA PRO A 816 8.44 18.11 10.69
C PRO A 816 8.43 18.04 9.16
N ALA A 817 7.27 18.29 8.52
CA ALA A 817 7.14 18.25 7.05
C ALA A 817 7.45 19.60 6.36
N GLY A 818 7.80 20.66 7.11
CA GLY A 818 8.02 22.01 6.55
C GLY A 818 6.75 22.70 6.01
N GLY A 819 5.56 22.15 6.29
CA GLY A 819 4.28 22.62 5.80
C GLY A 819 3.68 23.82 6.56
N THR A 820 4.34 24.31 7.61
CA THR A 820 3.84 25.43 8.42
C THR A 820 3.64 26.70 7.61
N GLY A 821 4.54 27.00 6.66
CA GLY A 821 4.40 28.15 5.76
C GLY A 821 3.14 28.09 4.88
N ILE A 822 2.74 26.89 4.43
CA ILE A 822 1.52 26.68 3.65
C ILE A 822 0.28 26.93 4.51
N LEU A 823 0.29 26.48 5.78
CA LEU A 823 -0.83 26.73 6.70
C LEU A 823 -1.03 28.23 6.96
N TYR A 824 0.06 28.99 7.14
CA TYR A 824 -0.01 30.45 7.29
C TYR A 824 -0.51 31.13 6.01
N LEU A 825 -0.06 30.69 4.83
CA LEU A 825 -0.53 31.23 3.55
C LEU A 825 -2.04 31.00 3.36
N ILE A 826 -2.53 29.80 3.68
CA ILE A 826 -3.96 29.50 3.60
C ILE A 826 -4.75 30.34 4.62
N ASP A 827 -4.25 30.49 5.84
CA ASP A 827 -4.85 31.38 6.86
C ASP A 827 -4.97 32.82 6.34
N TYR A 828 -3.91 33.35 5.72
CA TYR A 828 -3.88 34.68 5.12
C TYR A 828 -4.89 34.82 3.98
N LEU A 829 -4.95 33.85 3.07
CA LEU A 829 -5.88 33.89 1.94
C LEU A 829 -7.34 33.84 2.41
N VAL A 830 -7.67 32.98 3.37
CA VAL A 830 -9.02 32.89 3.94
C VAL A 830 -9.42 34.18 4.66
N GLN A 831 -8.48 34.87 5.29
CA GLN A 831 -8.72 36.19 5.90
C GLN A 831 -8.77 37.33 4.88
N SER A 832 -8.32 37.14 3.64
CA SER A 832 -8.37 38.17 2.58
C SER A 832 -9.65 38.13 1.73
N VAL A 833 -10.28 36.95 1.60
CA VAL A 833 -11.63 36.77 1.03
C VAL A 833 -12.65 37.24 2.02
#